data_AF-A0A972D7F2-F1
#
_entry.id   AF-A0A972D7F2-F1
#
_cell.length_a   1.000
_cell.length_b   1.000
_cell.length_c   1.000
_cell.angle_alpha   90.00
_cell.angle_beta   90.00
_cell.angle_gamma   90.00
#
_symmetry.space_group_name_H-M   'P 1'
#
loop_
_entity.id
_entity.type
_entity.pdbx_description
1 polymer ?
#
loop_
_entity_poly.entity_id
_entity_poly.type
_entity_poly.pdbx_seq_one_letter_code
_entity_poly.pdbx_strand_id
1 'polypeptide(L)'
;MFGMEKISLQIKAGERLYNRNNLVNVDGTVRTGIYNKERLVFDLDGNVVEKTDRINYIIDGDYIDVQDTFVVAGGNIVVTADNLYGKGNLLAPGDTELTIINRSQHQLRINNLLVKGADQGGYLYYNGLAVDSAEKIKGINRDKFGFGGVVNLTVVAPGSVAVPQINIKNTYTPITGDGPNIDLTGMISNLSGVITVENAKGNINIVSHNGSVPIVLGETVNMRSGRDVIMEYVPGVRHTASEPLAIWNDIIEEFRKVTDDPKNFSNYGDPFDLTLRYYREIADGRSGSGALVAGNHLYLSAEYLNINGTIQSGLPDWSLTLDVNKGWYQWQERNEYGSLVWRSGNLGQYLDYLERKWEEDGRPALDAHALQHYRLTERDNRYGQIASYYNPETKEIIVEDVKVEGGNAVIEGKVINTGGGQIKVMDGFGRINIANNTPYALKLNLLDTGNIEGKLTITDPNFTHNGLPVTTVYQRLGNDIIIEKLVRESEGETILDSQVIKNARATSYQPLANQRYKVETLRTVDRYRIGELSAGWWDSFKNQHKDNWDEKQKDYFYMVNYFRQEFGYNHYAIDSEWQVVTETKYENKKSVYIEDHPSAYYYLYYNGPTASDWNPIWYKAEYPQSKFDNYKAWWVIPNFEERIVHSF
;
A
#
# COMPACT_ATOMS: atom_id res chain seq x y z
N MET A 1 17.63 -22.53 12.94
CA MET A 1 16.88 -21.51 12.20
C MET A 1 15.50 -21.42 12.86
N PHE A 2 15.27 -20.44 13.74
CA PHE A 2 13.98 -20.28 14.41
C PHE A 2 13.02 -19.54 13.46
N GLY A 3 12.28 -20.30 12.66
CA GLY A 3 11.24 -19.77 11.77
C GLY A 3 9.97 -19.48 12.57
N MET A 4 9.88 -18.28 13.13
CA MET A 4 8.59 -17.65 13.45
C MET A 4 8.45 -16.42 12.57
N GLU A 5 7.23 -16.15 12.11
CA GLU A 5 6.76 -15.06 11.24
C GLU A 5 6.92 -13.66 11.86
N LYS A 6 8.08 -13.37 12.46
CA LYS A 6 8.33 -12.07 13.08
C LYS A 6 8.62 -11.04 12.00
N ILE A 7 7.61 -10.20 11.75
CA ILE A 7 7.68 -8.98 10.92
C ILE A 7 8.82 -8.10 11.45
N SER A 8 8.83 -7.82 12.76
CA SER A 8 9.93 -7.11 13.43
C SER A 8 10.57 -8.00 14.49
N LEU A 9 11.89 -7.87 14.66
CA LEU A 9 12.67 -8.65 15.62
C LEU A 9 13.18 -7.77 16.74
N GLN A 10 12.84 -8.11 17.99
CA GLN A 10 13.39 -7.47 19.17
C GLN A 10 14.40 -8.38 19.88
N ILE A 11 15.60 -7.85 20.13
CA ILE A 11 16.69 -8.49 20.86
C ILE A 11 16.95 -7.65 22.11
N LYS A 12 16.67 -8.21 23.29
CA LYS A 12 16.98 -7.58 24.58
C LYS A 12 18.01 -8.43 25.30
N ALA A 13 19.16 -7.85 25.66
CA ALA A 13 20.03 -8.45 26.67
C ALA A 13 19.38 -8.27 28.05
N GLY A 14 19.39 -9.31 28.90
CA GLY A 14 18.78 -9.30 30.23
C GLY A 14 19.39 -8.25 31.18
N GLU A 15 18.80 -8.04 32.36
CA GLU A 15 19.26 -7.01 33.30
C GLU A 15 20.43 -7.47 34.19
N ARG A 16 21.21 -6.50 34.68
CA ARG A 16 22.53 -6.69 35.30
C ARG A 16 22.41 -7.10 36.77
N LEU A 17 23.07 -8.20 37.14
CA LEU A 17 23.53 -8.47 38.50
C LEU A 17 25.06 -8.42 38.51
N TYR A 18 25.66 -7.54 39.33
CA TYR A 18 27.10 -7.40 39.56
C TYR A 18 27.98 -7.03 38.34
N ASN A 19 28.28 -5.74 38.13
CA ASN A 19 29.45 -5.23 37.37
C ASN A 19 29.83 -5.85 36.00
N ARG A 20 28.95 -6.59 35.33
CA ARG A 20 29.17 -7.09 33.96
C ARG A 20 28.41 -6.25 32.93
N ASN A 21 28.99 -6.10 31.74
CA ASN A 21 28.34 -5.44 30.60
C ASN A 21 27.31 -6.39 29.97
N ASN A 22 26.12 -5.86 29.64
CA ASN A 22 25.13 -6.58 28.87
C ASN A 22 25.49 -6.57 27.39
N LEU A 23 25.90 -7.73 26.90
CA LEU A 23 26.49 -7.91 25.58
C LEU A 23 25.50 -8.54 24.61
N VAL A 24 25.34 -7.96 23.43
CA VAL A 24 24.82 -8.67 22.26
C VAL A 24 25.96 -8.85 21.27
N ASN A 25 26.26 -10.10 20.92
CA ASN A 25 27.24 -10.42 19.88
C ASN A 25 26.55 -11.10 18.70
N VAL A 26 26.70 -10.55 17.50
CA VAL A 26 26.08 -11.06 16.27
C VAL A 26 27.16 -11.44 15.28
N ASP A 27 27.48 -12.74 15.21
CA ASP A 27 28.44 -13.29 14.24
C ASP A 27 27.76 -14.00 13.06
N GLY A 28 26.43 -14.16 13.11
CA GLY A 28 25.60 -14.70 12.02
C GLY A 28 24.72 -13.62 11.36
N THR A 29 23.74 -14.05 10.56
CA THR A 29 22.78 -13.13 9.95
C THR A 29 21.51 -13.04 10.81
N VAL A 30 21.17 -11.82 11.22
CA VAL A 30 19.85 -11.44 11.75
C VAL A 30 19.12 -10.69 10.65
N ARG A 31 17.99 -11.24 10.20
CA ARG A 31 17.21 -10.65 9.12
C ARG A 31 15.73 -10.60 9.47
N THR A 32 15.10 -9.48 9.18
CA THR A 32 13.64 -9.32 9.18
C THR A 32 13.12 -9.31 7.74
N GLY A 33 11.81 -9.46 7.54
CA GLY A 33 11.21 -9.43 6.19
C GLY A 33 11.76 -10.51 5.25
N ILE A 34 11.98 -11.74 5.72
CA ILE A 34 12.59 -12.83 4.93
C ILE A 34 11.71 -13.27 3.72
N TYR A 35 10.48 -12.77 3.63
CA TYR A 35 9.52 -12.99 2.52
C TYR A 35 8.95 -11.67 2.01
N ASN A 36 9.83 -10.68 1.86
CA ASN A 36 9.47 -9.37 1.35
C ASN A 36 9.40 -9.33 -0.18
N LYS A 37 9.88 -10.36 -0.89
CA LYS A 37 9.84 -10.43 -2.36
C LYS A 37 9.32 -11.76 -2.86
N GLU A 38 8.26 -11.74 -3.65
CA GLU A 38 7.73 -12.91 -4.35
C GLU A 38 7.58 -12.60 -5.84
N ARG A 39 7.93 -13.56 -6.69
CA ARG A 39 7.94 -13.39 -8.14
C ARG A 39 7.49 -14.67 -8.85
N LEU A 40 6.58 -14.52 -9.81
CA LEU A 40 6.13 -15.58 -10.72
C LEU A 40 6.14 -15.05 -12.15
N VAL A 41 6.90 -15.71 -13.03
CA VAL A 41 7.13 -15.25 -14.39
C VAL A 41 7.00 -16.41 -15.36
N PHE A 42 6.10 -16.23 -16.33
CA PHE A 42 5.95 -17.13 -17.47
C PHE A 42 6.61 -16.52 -18.71
N ASP A 43 7.20 -17.37 -19.56
CA ASP A 43 7.69 -16.99 -20.89
C ASP A 43 6.56 -16.97 -21.93
N LEU A 44 6.91 -16.75 -23.20
CA LEU A 44 5.97 -16.69 -24.32
C LEU A 44 5.25 -18.03 -24.53
N ASP A 45 5.90 -19.14 -24.19
CA ASP A 45 5.41 -20.50 -24.41
C ASP A 45 4.62 -21.07 -23.21
N GLY A 46 4.41 -20.25 -22.18
CA GLY A 46 3.67 -20.64 -20.98
C GLY A 46 4.51 -21.45 -19.98
N ASN A 47 5.83 -21.50 -20.14
CA ASN A 47 6.71 -22.14 -19.16
C ASN A 47 7.09 -21.15 -18.05
N VAL A 48 7.21 -21.66 -16.83
CA VAL A 48 7.72 -20.86 -15.71
C VAL A 48 9.23 -20.69 -15.86
N VAL A 49 9.67 -19.44 -15.95
CA VAL A 49 11.10 -19.07 -16.02
C VAL A 49 11.61 -18.49 -14.70
N GLU A 50 10.71 -18.05 -13.83
CA GLU A 50 11.05 -17.60 -12.48
C GLU A 50 9.88 -17.82 -11.53
N LYS A 51 10.17 -18.40 -10.36
CA LYS A 51 9.17 -18.62 -9.31
C LYS A 51 9.87 -18.60 -7.95
N THR A 52 9.30 -17.87 -7.00
CA THR A 52 9.66 -17.93 -5.58
C THR A 52 8.79 -18.95 -4.83
N ASP A 53 9.23 -19.34 -3.63
CA ASP A 53 8.67 -20.51 -2.95
C ASP A 53 7.21 -20.33 -2.50
N ARG A 54 6.78 -19.11 -2.15
CA ARG A 54 5.46 -18.89 -1.51
C ARG A 54 4.35 -18.48 -2.46
N ILE A 55 4.69 -18.13 -3.69
CA ILE A 55 3.70 -17.91 -4.75
C ILE A 55 3.38 -19.24 -5.42
N ASN A 56 2.10 -19.63 -5.43
CA ASN A 56 1.63 -20.87 -6.05
C ASN A 56 0.65 -20.57 -7.18
N TYR A 57 0.54 -21.47 -8.14
CA TYR A 57 -0.38 -21.35 -9.26
C TYR A 57 -0.87 -22.74 -9.71
N ILE A 58 -2.01 -22.75 -10.40
CA ILE A 58 -2.57 -23.93 -11.05
C ILE A 58 -2.85 -23.53 -12.51
N ILE A 59 -2.62 -24.44 -13.46
CA ILE A 59 -3.11 -24.26 -14.83
C ILE A 59 -4.50 -24.87 -14.89
N ASP A 60 -5.52 -24.04 -15.11
CA ASP A 60 -6.93 -24.40 -15.21
C ASP A 60 -7.47 -24.00 -16.59
N GLY A 61 -7.43 -24.96 -17.53
CA GLY A 61 -7.72 -24.68 -18.93
C GLY A 61 -6.75 -23.63 -19.49
N ASP A 62 -7.31 -22.53 -20.00
CA ASP A 62 -6.53 -21.41 -20.54
C ASP A 62 -6.02 -20.44 -19.48
N TYR A 63 -6.37 -20.64 -18.20
CA TYR A 63 -5.96 -19.77 -17.10
C TYR A 63 -4.70 -20.27 -16.39
N ILE A 64 -3.82 -19.33 -16.09
CA ILE A 64 -2.90 -19.41 -14.96
C ILE A 64 -3.64 -18.85 -13.74
N ASP A 65 -4.08 -19.73 -12.86
CA ASP A 65 -4.78 -19.39 -11.62
C ASP A 65 -3.78 -19.23 -10.47
N VAL A 66 -3.41 -17.98 -10.19
CA VAL A 66 -2.49 -17.63 -9.11
C VAL A 66 -3.22 -17.71 -7.78
N GLN A 67 -2.72 -18.61 -6.94
CA GLN A 67 -3.28 -18.91 -5.63
C GLN A 67 -2.91 -17.82 -4.61
N ASP A 68 -3.62 -17.84 -3.48
CA ASP A 68 -3.42 -16.91 -2.39
C ASP A 68 -1.95 -16.78 -1.99
N THR A 69 -1.44 -15.55 -2.07
CA THR A 69 -0.04 -15.22 -1.82
C THR A 69 0.03 -14.02 -0.87
N PHE A 70 0.90 -14.13 0.14
CA PHE A 70 1.10 -13.09 1.14
C PHE A 70 2.59 -12.78 1.24
N VAL A 71 2.92 -11.50 1.16
CA VAL A 71 4.25 -10.96 1.45
C VAL A 71 4.19 -10.05 2.67
N VAL A 72 5.33 -9.80 3.29
CA VAL A 72 5.42 -8.97 4.49
C VAL A 72 6.14 -7.68 4.12
N ALA A 73 5.52 -6.53 4.44
CA ALA A 73 6.15 -5.22 4.40
C ALA A 73 7.44 -5.25 5.24
N GLY A 74 8.50 -4.56 4.80
CA GLY A 74 9.81 -4.54 5.46
C GLY A 74 9.72 -4.49 7.00
N GLY A 75 10.62 -5.20 7.67
CA GLY A 75 10.57 -5.39 9.12
C GLY A 75 11.65 -4.60 9.86
N ASN A 76 11.40 -4.20 11.10
CA ASN A 76 12.39 -3.49 11.91
C ASN A 76 13.20 -4.45 12.80
N ILE A 77 14.50 -4.21 12.94
CA ILE A 77 15.31 -4.84 13.98
C ILE A 77 15.42 -3.86 15.14
N VAL A 78 15.15 -4.31 16.36
CA VAL A 78 15.28 -3.52 17.58
C VAL A 78 16.24 -4.24 18.52
N VAL A 79 17.36 -3.59 18.85
CA VAL A 79 18.38 -4.10 19.77
C VAL A 79 18.43 -3.21 21.01
N THR A 80 18.39 -3.83 22.19
CA THR A 80 18.60 -3.17 23.48
C THR A 80 19.72 -3.87 24.24
N ALA A 81 20.86 -3.19 24.42
CA ALA A 81 22.07 -3.72 25.05
C ALA A 81 23.01 -2.60 25.53
N ASP A 82 23.96 -2.91 26.41
CA ASP A 82 25.04 -1.96 26.75
C ASP A 82 26.03 -1.82 25.60
N ASN A 83 26.35 -2.95 24.98
CA ASN A 83 27.21 -3.02 23.80
C ASN A 83 26.70 -4.05 22.80
N LEU A 84 26.76 -3.68 21.53
CA LEU A 84 26.48 -4.52 20.37
C LEU A 84 27.76 -4.71 19.56
N TYR A 85 28.20 -5.97 19.39
CA TYR A 85 29.39 -6.35 18.62
C TYR A 85 29.09 -7.47 17.63
N GLY A 86 30.12 -7.84 16.86
CA GLY A 86 30.16 -9.02 16.04
C GLY A 86 30.65 -8.73 14.64
N LYS A 87 30.76 -9.79 13.84
CA LYS A 87 31.16 -9.73 12.43
C LYS A 87 30.06 -10.13 11.44
N GLY A 88 28.85 -10.35 11.97
CA GLY A 88 27.69 -10.83 11.24
C GLY A 88 26.92 -9.72 10.49
N ASN A 89 25.70 -10.05 10.07
CA ASN A 89 24.85 -9.17 9.27
C ASN A 89 23.57 -8.82 10.02
N LEU A 90 23.20 -7.54 10.03
CA LEU A 90 21.91 -7.03 10.51
C LEU A 90 21.14 -6.48 9.30
N LEU A 91 20.13 -7.23 8.84
CA LEU A 91 19.41 -6.97 7.60
C LEU A 91 17.93 -6.68 7.89
N ALA A 92 17.58 -5.40 7.87
CA ALA A 92 16.22 -4.89 7.87
C ALA A 92 15.92 -4.28 6.49
N PRO A 93 15.57 -5.10 5.47
CA PRO A 93 15.22 -4.56 4.17
C PRO A 93 13.92 -3.73 4.28
N GLY A 94 13.90 -2.56 3.64
CA GLY A 94 12.72 -1.69 3.56
C GLY A 94 11.88 -1.91 2.31
N ASP A 95 12.37 -2.70 1.34
CA ASP A 95 11.68 -2.96 0.08
C ASP A 95 10.75 -4.17 0.17
N THR A 96 9.56 -4.08 -0.41
CA THR A 96 8.63 -5.22 -0.52
C THR A 96 8.04 -5.25 -1.92
N GLU A 97 8.02 -6.42 -2.56
CA GLU A 97 7.58 -6.58 -3.94
C GLU A 97 6.86 -7.91 -4.16
N LEU A 98 5.70 -7.89 -4.81
CA LEU A 98 5.04 -9.07 -5.34
C LEU A 98 4.82 -8.87 -6.84
N THR A 99 5.49 -9.66 -7.67
CA THR A 99 5.48 -9.48 -9.13
C THR A 99 5.01 -10.74 -9.85
N ILE A 100 3.94 -10.61 -10.63
CA ILE A 100 3.41 -11.65 -11.53
C ILE A 100 3.51 -11.13 -12.96
N ILE A 101 4.21 -11.85 -13.82
CA ILE A 101 4.35 -11.50 -15.24
C ILE A 101 4.01 -12.72 -16.08
N ASN A 102 2.95 -12.63 -16.87
CA ASN A 102 2.65 -13.61 -17.90
C ASN A 102 2.91 -13.00 -19.27
N ARG A 103 3.77 -13.70 -20.03
CA ARG A 103 4.09 -13.36 -21.42
C ARG A 103 3.41 -14.30 -22.41
N SER A 104 2.70 -15.32 -21.97
CA SER A 104 2.05 -16.31 -22.83
C SER A 104 0.64 -15.90 -23.24
N GLN A 105 0.00 -16.74 -24.06
CA GLN A 105 -1.40 -16.62 -24.46
C GLN A 105 -2.40 -16.95 -23.33
N HIS A 106 -1.94 -17.48 -22.20
CA HIS A 106 -2.82 -17.82 -21.08
C HIS A 106 -3.43 -16.59 -20.44
N GLN A 107 -4.65 -16.72 -19.94
CA GLN A 107 -5.32 -15.72 -19.11
C GLN A 107 -4.74 -15.76 -17.69
N LEU A 108 -4.76 -14.63 -16.98
CA LEU A 108 -4.42 -14.61 -15.55
C LEU A 108 -5.70 -14.57 -14.73
N ARG A 109 -5.81 -15.46 -13.75
CA ARG A 109 -6.77 -15.34 -12.65
C ARG A 109 -6.00 -15.15 -11.36
N ILE A 110 -6.34 -14.11 -10.61
CA ILE A 110 -5.61 -13.70 -9.41
C ILE A 110 -6.55 -13.77 -8.21
N ASN A 111 -6.27 -14.69 -7.29
CA ASN A 111 -6.97 -14.79 -6.02
C ASN A 111 -6.44 -13.72 -5.03
N ASN A 112 -6.15 -14.07 -3.77
CA ASN A 112 -5.72 -13.07 -2.80
C ASN A 112 -4.23 -12.74 -2.94
N LEU A 113 -3.88 -11.47 -3.08
CA LEU A 113 -2.49 -10.99 -3.02
C LEU A 113 -2.38 -9.90 -1.97
N LEU A 114 -1.79 -10.20 -0.81
CA LEU A 114 -1.70 -9.22 0.28
C LEU A 114 -0.26 -8.91 0.66
N VAL A 115 0.03 -7.62 0.80
CA VAL A 115 1.18 -7.11 1.56
C VAL A 115 0.74 -6.88 3.01
N LYS A 116 1.28 -7.65 3.94
CA LYS A 116 1.00 -7.55 5.38
C LYS A 116 2.01 -6.64 6.08
N GLY A 117 1.53 -5.73 6.92
CA GLY A 117 2.36 -4.80 7.70
C GLY A 117 2.10 -3.37 7.26
N ALA A 118 1.45 -2.59 8.13
CA ALA A 118 1.04 -1.21 7.84
C ALA A 118 2.21 -0.22 7.83
N ASP A 119 3.27 -0.53 8.59
CA ASP A 119 4.42 0.35 8.74
C ASP A 119 5.51 -0.01 7.73
N GLN A 120 5.97 0.96 6.95
CA GLN A 120 7.17 0.84 6.11
C GLN A 120 8.37 0.60 7.04
N GLY A 121 8.75 -0.66 7.27
CA GLY A 121 9.91 -0.98 8.10
C GLY A 121 11.23 -0.77 7.35
N GLY A 122 12.24 -1.54 7.72
CA GLY A 122 13.60 -1.36 7.21
C GLY A 122 14.50 -0.52 8.12
N TYR A 123 14.08 -0.29 9.36
CA TYR A 123 14.92 0.33 10.39
C TYR A 123 15.65 -0.71 11.24
N LEU A 124 16.84 -0.34 11.68
CA LEU A 124 17.51 -0.94 12.81
C LEU A 124 17.54 0.10 13.93
N TYR A 125 16.91 -0.20 15.07
CA TYR A 125 16.96 0.63 16.27
C TYR A 125 17.95 0.02 17.26
N TYR A 126 18.91 0.79 17.73
CA TYR A 126 19.79 0.43 18.83
C TYR A 126 19.57 1.38 20.00
N ASN A 127 19.10 0.83 21.13
CA ASN A 127 18.71 1.60 22.32
C ASN A 127 17.74 2.75 22.02
N GLY A 128 16.79 2.50 21.10
CA GLY A 128 15.79 3.48 20.67
C GLY A 128 16.25 4.47 19.60
N LEU A 129 17.52 4.46 19.21
CA LEU A 129 18.06 5.31 18.14
C LEU A 129 18.13 4.52 16.82
N ALA A 130 17.60 5.09 15.74
CA ALA A 130 17.77 4.51 14.41
C ALA A 130 19.25 4.55 13.98
N VAL A 131 19.77 3.40 13.56
CA VAL A 131 21.15 3.22 13.09
C VAL A 131 21.14 2.43 11.78
N ASP A 132 22.05 2.77 10.88
CA ASP A 132 22.14 2.24 9.51
C ASP A 132 23.55 1.71 9.17
N SER A 133 24.46 1.72 10.15
CA SER A 133 25.89 1.48 9.93
C SER A 133 26.57 0.97 11.21
N ALA A 134 27.66 0.22 11.04
CA ALA A 134 28.50 -0.25 12.12
C ALA A 134 29.11 0.92 12.93
N GLU A 135 29.41 2.03 12.26
CA GLU A 135 29.96 3.25 12.83
C GLU A 135 29.01 3.88 13.84
N LYS A 136 27.71 4.01 13.49
CA LYS A 136 26.70 4.54 14.42
C LYS A 136 26.51 3.61 15.63
N ILE A 137 26.50 2.30 15.43
CA ILE A 137 26.45 1.31 16.53
C ILE A 137 27.65 1.49 17.46
N LYS A 138 28.86 1.60 16.90
CA LYS A 138 30.10 1.81 17.65
C LYS A 138 30.08 3.13 18.44
N GLY A 139 29.45 4.18 17.90
CA GLY A 139 29.30 5.47 18.58
C GLY A 139 28.36 5.44 19.80
N ILE A 140 27.36 4.53 19.79
CA ILE A 140 26.37 4.36 20.86
C ILE A 140 26.87 3.41 21.95
N ASN A 141 27.71 2.42 21.60
CA ASN A 141 28.28 1.47 22.56
C ASN A 141 28.91 2.20 23.77
N ARG A 142 28.64 1.67 24.97
CA ARG A 142 29.14 2.25 26.22
C ARG A 142 30.66 2.12 26.35
N ASP A 143 31.26 1.06 25.81
CA ASP A 143 32.70 0.82 25.88
C ASP A 143 33.51 1.61 24.82
N LYS A 144 33.63 2.91 25.02
CA LYS A 144 34.40 3.76 24.07
C LYS A 144 35.90 3.44 23.97
N PHE A 145 36.41 2.50 24.79
CA PHE A 145 37.83 2.19 24.97
C PHE A 145 38.27 0.78 24.50
N GLY A 146 37.41 -0.01 23.84
CA GLY A 146 37.86 -1.14 23.02
C GLY A 146 38.29 -2.42 23.76
N PHE A 147 37.81 -2.64 24.99
CA PHE A 147 38.10 -3.88 25.74
C PHE A 147 37.00 -4.96 25.58
N GLY A 148 35.86 -4.68 24.93
CA GLY A 148 34.67 -5.54 24.94
C GLY A 148 34.35 -6.35 23.66
N GLY A 149 34.91 -6.03 22.50
CA GLY A 149 34.63 -6.74 21.24
C GLY A 149 34.86 -5.91 19.97
N VAL A 150 34.76 -6.53 18.78
CA VAL A 150 34.89 -5.86 17.47
C VAL A 150 33.50 -5.57 16.91
N VAL A 151 33.22 -4.32 16.48
CA VAL A 151 32.04 -3.96 15.68
C VAL A 151 32.44 -3.97 14.21
N ASN A 152 32.19 -5.09 13.52
CA ASN A 152 32.41 -5.23 12.08
C ASN A 152 31.16 -5.84 11.43
N LEU A 153 30.01 -5.24 11.75
CA LEU A 153 28.70 -5.70 11.30
C LEU A 153 28.38 -5.13 9.92
N THR A 154 27.84 -5.95 9.03
CA THR A 154 27.17 -5.43 7.83
C THR A 154 25.77 -5.00 8.22
N VAL A 155 25.43 -3.72 8.05
CA VAL A 155 24.08 -3.20 8.36
C VAL A 155 23.38 -2.83 7.05
N VAL A 156 22.20 -3.40 6.82
CA VAL A 156 21.28 -3.01 5.75
C VAL A 156 19.98 -2.61 6.42
N ALA A 157 19.80 -1.31 6.65
CA ALA A 157 18.61 -0.73 7.26
C ALA A 157 18.34 0.64 6.62
N PRO A 158 17.82 0.66 5.37
CA PRO A 158 17.68 1.89 4.60
C PRO A 158 16.54 2.78 5.10
N GLY A 159 15.73 2.32 6.07
CA GLY A 159 14.52 2.98 6.52
C GLY A 159 13.38 2.85 5.50
N SER A 160 12.34 3.66 5.67
CA SER A 160 11.11 3.68 4.86
C SER A 160 11.29 4.28 3.45
N VAL A 161 12.41 4.04 2.78
CA VAL A 161 12.71 4.67 1.48
C VAL A 161 12.13 3.92 0.28
N ALA A 162 11.67 2.68 0.47
CA ALA A 162 11.10 1.86 -0.59
C ALA A 162 9.61 1.63 -0.36
N VAL A 163 8.79 2.07 -1.31
CA VAL A 163 7.34 1.86 -1.29
C VAL A 163 7.05 0.41 -1.66
N PRO A 164 6.30 -0.36 -0.85
CA PRO A 164 5.87 -1.71 -1.21
C PRO A 164 5.12 -1.73 -2.54
N GLN A 165 5.33 -2.77 -3.37
CA GLN A 165 4.71 -2.88 -4.69
C GLN A 165 4.04 -4.23 -4.91
N ILE A 166 2.85 -4.21 -5.53
CA ILE A 166 2.25 -5.36 -6.21
C ILE A 166 2.23 -5.04 -7.71
N ASN A 167 2.83 -5.89 -8.54
CA ASN A 167 2.87 -5.73 -10.00
C ASN A 167 2.27 -6.97 -10.66
N ILE A 168 1.17 -6.81 -11.41
CA ILE A 168 0.50 -7.89 -12.15
C ILE A 168 0.49 -7.50 -13.62
N LYS A 169 1.11 -8.31 -14.49
CA LYS A 169 1.29 -7.94 -15.90
C LYS A 169 0.99 -9.09 -16.85
N ASN A 170 0.12 -8.84 -17.82
CA ASN A 170 0.06 -9.57 -19.07
C ASN A 170 0.74 -8.74 -20.15
N THR A 171 1.80 -9.26 -20.76
CA THR A 171 2.57 -8.54 -21.80
C THR A 171 2.45 -9.16 -23.19
N TYR A 172 1.67 -10.23 -23.33
CA TYR A 172 1.41 -10.87 -24.61
C TYR A 172 0.58 -9.95 -25.52
N THR A 173 1.07 -9.73 -26.73
CA THR A 173 0.46 -8.84 -27.73
C THR A 173 0.28 -9.62 -29.03
N PRO A 174 -0.88 -10.25 -29.27
CA PRO A 174 -1.08 -10.94 -30.54
C PRO A 174 -0.99 -9.95 -31.71
N ILE A 175 -0.46 -10.40 -32.84
CA ILE A 175 -0.31 -9.58 -34.05
C ILE A 175 -1.66 -9.06 -34.56
N THR A 176 -2.70 -9.87 -34.41
CA THR A 176 -4.08 -9.57 -34.77
C THR A 176 -5.03 -10.04 -33.67
N GLY A 177 -6.10 -9.28 -33.40
CA GLY A 177 -7.11 -9.65 -32.40
C GLY A 177 -6.69 -9.40 -30.96
N ASP A 178 -7.39 -10.03 -30.02
CA ASP A 178 -7.34 -9.66 -28.59
C ASP A 178 -6.33 -10.49 -27.79
N GLY A 179 -5.70 -9.84 -26.81
CA GLY A 179 -4.79 -10.49 -25.87
C GLY A 179 -5.51 -11.16 -24.69
N PRO A 180 -4.78 -11.94 -23.87
CA PRO A 180 -5.33 -12.60 -22.70
C PRO A 180 -5.79 -11.62 -21.63
N ASN A 181 -6.88 -11.95 -20.94
CA ASN A 181 -7.42 -11.14 -19.85
C ASN A 181 -6.65 -11.31 -18.53
N ILE A 182 -6.81 -10.32 -17.64
CA ILE A 182 -6.45 -10.43 -16.23
C ILE A 182 -7.74 -10.33 -15.42
N ASP A 183 -8.08 -11.40 -14.70
CA ASP A 183 -9.20 -11.46 -13.79
C ASP A 183 -8.69 -11.36 -12.34
N LEU A 184 -9.06 -10.28 -11.65
CA LEU A 184 -8.84 -10.07 -10.24
C LEU A 184 -10.07 -10.56 -9.48
N THR A 185 -9.96 -11.74 -8.88
CA THR A 185 -11.09 -12.45 -8.26
C THR A 185 -11.07 -12.37 -6.75
N GLY A 186 -9.88 -12.28 -6.15
CA GLY A 186 -9.72 -12.13 -4.71
C GLY A 186 -9.47 -10.69 -4.25
N MET A 187 -9.01 -10.59 -2.99
CA MET A 187 -8.54 -9.36 -2.39
C MET A 187 -7.08 -9.09 -2.79
N ILE A 188 -6.84 -7.95 -3.43
CA ILE A 188 -5.51 -7.43 -3.74
C ILE A 188 -5.24 -6.23 -2.83
N SER A 189 -4.32 -6.36 -1.87
CA SER A 189 -4.12 -5.34 -0.84
C SER A 189 -2.67 -4.95 -0.64
N ASN A 190 -2.41 -3.65 -0.71
CA ASN A 190 -1.13 -3.02 -0.41
C ASN A 190 -1.37 -1.61 0.14
N LEU A 191 -1.92 -1.53 1.35
CA LEU A 191 -2.41 -0.28 1.95
C LEU A 191 -1.32 0.79 2.20
N SER A 192 -0.04 0.40 2.20
CA SER A 192 1.11 1.29 2.41
C SER A 192 1.96 1.49 1.15
N GLY A 193 1.43 1.11 -0.02
CA GLY A 193 2.15 1.26 -1.27
C GLY A 193 1.30 1.11 -2.52
N VAL A 194 1.98 0.74 -3.62
CA VAL A 194 1.42 0.81 -4.97
C VAL A 194 0.95 -0.55 -5.46
N ILE A 195 -0.22 -0.59 -6.07
CA ILE A 195 -0.70 -1.73 -6.87
C ILE A 195 -0.68 -1.30 -8.33
N THR A 196 -0.03 -2.09 -9.18
CA THR A 196 0.05 -1.87 -10.63
C THR A 196 -0.46 -3.11 -11.37
N VAL A 197 -1.53 -2.94 -12.14
CA VAL A 197 -2.11 -3.99 -12.98
C VAL A 197 -2.09 -3.53 -14.43
N GLU A 198 -1.38 -4.26 -15.28
CA GLU A 198 -1.16 -3.85 -16.65
C GLU A 198 -1.44 -4.99 -17.62
N ASN A 199 -2.48 -4.85 -18.45
CA ASN A 199 -2.80 -5.80 -19.50
C ASN A 199 -2.55 -5.21 -20.88
N ALA A 200 -1.61 -5.78 -21.63
CA ALA A 200 -1.16 -5.25 -22.91
C ALA A 200 -2.31 -5.09 -23.92
N LYS A 201 -3.10 -6.13 -24.16
CA LYS A 201 -4.11 -6.16 -25.24
C LYS A 201 -5.41 -6.89 -24.88
N GLY A 202 -5.56 -7.34 -23.64
CA GLY A 202 -6.80 -7.91 -23.11
C GLY A 202 -7.50 -6.96 -22.13
N ASN A 203 -8.57 -7.45 -21.50
CA ASN A 203 -9.33 -6.73 -20.48
C ASN A 203 -8.69 -6.88 -19.08
N ILE A 204 -8.99 -5.94 -18.18
CA ILE A 204 -8.81 -6.12 -16.73
C ILE A 204 -10.20 -6.22 -16.11
N ASN A 205 -10.50 -7.36 -15.49
CA ASN A 205 -11.78 -7.65 -14.88
C ASN A 205 -11.61 -7.75 -13.36
N ILE A 206 -12.44 -7.04 -12.60
CA ILE A 206 -12.56 -7.16 -11.14
C ILE A 206 -13.90 -7.85 -10.90
N VAL A 207 -13.86 -9.19 -10.81
CA VAL A 207 -15.04 -10.06 -10.95
C VAL A 207 -15.01 -11.24 -9.99
N SER A 208 -16.17 -11.69 -9.53
CA SER A 208 -16.32 -12.77 -8.57
C SER A 208 -16.02 -14.10 -9.26
N HIS A 209 -15.30 -14.95 -8.55
CA HIS A 209 -15.06 -16.33 -9.00
C HIS A 209 -15.23 -17.30 -7.83
N ASN A 210 -16.06 -18.34 -8.00
CA ASN A 210 -16.35 -19.33 -6.95
C ASN A 210 -16.80 -18.72 -5.61
N GLY A 211 -17.58 -17.63 -5.66
CA GLY A 211 -18.10 -16.96 -4.46
C GLY A 211 -17.10 -16.05 -3.72
N SER A 212 -15.92 -15.82 -4.29
CA SER A 212 -14.99 -14.79 -3.82
C SER A 212 -15.58 -13.39 -3.97
N VAL A 213 -15.07 -12.46 -3.17
CA VAL A 213 -15.46 -11.05 -3.21
C VAL A 213 -14.24 -10.25 -3.67
N PRO A 214 -14.18 -9.82 -4.94
CA PRO A 214 -13.01 -9.13 -5.44
C PRO A 214 -12.92 -7.74 -4.80
N ILE A 215 -11.74 -7.34 -4.34
CA ILE A 215 -11.50 -5.99 -3.82
C ILE A 215 -10.05 -5.60 -4.06
N VAL A 216 -9.80 -4.35 -4.43
CA VAL A 216 -8.44 -3.84 -4.68
C VAL A 216 -8.24 -2.61 -3.80
N LEU A 217 -7.28 -2.69 -2.86
CA LEU A 217 -7.04 -1.67 -1.85
C LEU A 217 -5.56 -1.35 -1.78
N GLY A 218 -5.16 -0.16 -2.19
CA GLY A 218 -3.78 0.29 -2.09
C GLY A 218 -3.67 1.79 -1.96
N GLU A 219 -2.58 2.27 -1.36
CA GLU A 219 -2.31 3.71 -1.23
C GLU A 219 -2.48 4.41 -2.59
N THR A 220 -1.90 3.77 -3.61
CA THR A 220 -2.11 4.08 -5.02
C THR A 220 -2.41 2.81 -5.81
N VAL A 221 -3.40 2.88 -6.70
CA VAL A 221 -3.77 1.83 -7.65
C VAL A 221 -3.64 2.38 -9.08
N ASN A 222 -2.81 1.73 -9.87
CA ASN A 222 -2.62 1.99 -11.28
C ASN A 222 -3.11 0.78 -12.09
N MET A 223 -4.15 0.96 -12.89
CA MET A 223 -4.62 -0.06 -13.83
C MET A 223 -4.55 0.48 -15.25
N ARG A 224 -3.91 -0.27 -16.14
CA ARG A 224 -3.88 0.04 -17.58
C ARG A 224 -4.23 -1.19 -18.39
N SER A 225 -5.36 -1.12 -19.07
CA SER A 225 -5.86 -2.17 -19.96
C SER A 225 -5.72 -1.72 -21.42
N GLY A 226 -5.25 -2.60 -22.30
CA GLY A 226 -5.28 -2.35 -23.75
C GLY A 226 -6.70 -2.33 -24.30
N ARG A 227 -7.67 -2.94 -23.59
CA ARG A 227 -9.09 -2.96 -23.92
C ARG A 227 -9.90 -2.42 -22.75
N ASP A 228 -10.79 -3.22 -22.16
CA ASP A 228 -11.76 -2.75 -21.18
C ASP A 228 -11.21 -2.84 -19.75
N VAL A 229 -11.74 -2.00 -18.88
CA VAL A 229 -11.66 -2.18 -17.41
C VAL A 229 -13.07 -2.36 -16.90
N ILE A 230 -13.33 -3.52 -16.30
CA ILE A 230 -14.67 -3.91 -15.83
C ILE A 230 -14.58 -4.18 -14.32
N MET A 231 -15.40 -3.49 -13.54
CA MET A 231 -15.61 -3.76 -12.12
C MET A 231 -17.07 -4.14 -11.89
N GLU A 232 -17.28 -5.39 -11.50
CA GLU A 232 -18.62 -5.86 -11.16
C GLU A 232 -19.13 -5.22 -9.87
N TYR A 233 -20.46 -5.24 -9.72
CA TYR A 233 -21.12 -4.84 -8.49
C TYR A 233 -20.81 -5.79 -7.34
N VAL A 234 -20.27 -5.23 -6.26
CA VAL A 234 -20.15 -5.88 -4.96
C VAL A 234 -20.62 -4.88 -3.88
N PRO A 235 -21.35 -5.34 -2.84
CA PRO A 235 -21.73 -4.49 -1.71
C PRO A 235 -20.55 -3.83 -1.00
N GLY A 236 -20.76 -2.63 -0.47
CA GLY A 236 -19.76 -1.84 0.24
C GLY A 236 -19.10 -0.73 -0.57
N VAL A 237 -18.01 -0.19 0.00
CA VAL A 237 -17.29 0.96 -0.57
C VAL A 237 -16.14 0.49 -1.45
N ARG A 238 -16.03 1.09 -2.64
CA ARG A 238 -14.94 0.89 -3.59
C ARG A 238 -14.21 2.21 -3.83
N HIS A 239 -12.90 2.17 -3.81
CA HIS A 239 -12.06 3.32 -4.13
C HIS A 239 -11.42 3.13 -5.51
N THR A 240 -11.55 4.11 -6.39
CA THR A 240 -10.79 4.12 -7.65
C THR A 240 -9.47 4.85 -7.44
N ALA A 241 -8.39 4.26 -7.97
CA ALA A 241 -7.05 4.83 -8.05
C ALA A 241 -6.31 5.15 -6.74
N SER A 242 -6.96 5.52 -5.64
CA SER A 242 -6.31 5.80 -4.36
C SER A 242 -7.25 5.73 -3.16
N GLU A 243 -6.74 5.20 -2.06
CA GLU A 243 -7.44 5.13 -0.77
C GLU A 243 -7.54 6.51 -0.09
N PRO A 244 -8.68 6.85 0.53
CA PRO A 244 -8.84 8.13 1.22
C PRO A 244 -7.81 8.35 2.33
N LEU A 245 -7.44 7.28 3.06
CA LEU A 245 -6.43 7.40 4.10
C LEU A 245 -5.10 7.95 3.56
N ALA A 246 -4.69 7.50 2.37
CA ALA A 246 -3.48 8.00 1.71
C ALA A 246 -3.57 9.49 1.37
N ILE A 247 -4.74 9.93 0.91
CA ILE A 247 -4.98 11.32 0.50
C ILE A 247 -4.99 12.26 1.70
N TRP A 248 -5.39 11.79 2.89
CA TRP A 248 -5.61 12.63 4.07
C TRP A 248 -4.63 12.36 5.23
N ASN A 249 -3.64 11.47 5.07
CA ASN A 249 -2.80 11.02 6.17
C ASN A 249 -1.97 12.14 6.81
N ASP A 250 -1.43 13.06 6.02
CA ASP A 250 -0.72 14.25 6.49
C ASP A 250 -1.59 15.12 7.41
N ILE A 251 -2.83 15.43 7.02
CA ILE A 251 -3.79 16.18 7.84
C ILE A 251 -4.09 15.41 9.12
N ILE A 252 -4.34 14.10 9.00
CA ILE A 252 -4.58 13.22 10.14
C ILE A 252 -3.40 13.24 11.11
N GLU A 253 -2.16 13.14 10.60
CA GLU A 253 -0.94 13.18 11.41
C GLU A 253 -0.72 14.54 12.06
N GLU A 254 -1.06 15.64 11.37
CA GLU A 254 -1.01 16.97 11.95
C GLU A 254 -2.04 17.15 13.07
N PHE A 255 -3.29 16.72 12.87
CA PHE A 255 -4.29 16.69 13.93
C PHE A 255 -3.83 15.84 15.13
N ARG A 256 -3.18 14.69 14.87
CA ARG A 256 -2.62 13.83 15.91
C ARG A 256 -1.54 14.53 16.74
N LYS A 257 -0.64 15.31 16.11
CA LYS A 257 0.37 16.09 16.84
C LYS A 257 -0.27 17.06 17.84
N VAL A 258 -1.44 17.62 17.50
CA VAL A 258 -2.21 18.51 18.39
C VAL A 258 -2.81 17.73 19.56
N THR A 259 -3.39 16.55 19.31
CA THR A 259 -4.03 15.74 20.37
C THR A 259 -3.02 15.07 21.30
N ASP A 260 -1.86 14.68 20.78
CA ASP A 260 -0.87 13.87 21.51
C ASP A 260 0.03 14.72 22.43
N ASP A 261 0.27 16.00 22.12
CA ASP A 261 1.03 16.91 22.98
C ASP A 261 0.46 18.34 23.01
N PRO A 262 -0.61 18.58 23.80
CA PRO A 262 -1.21 19.90 23.92
C PRO A 262 -0.29 20.94 24.60
N LYS A 263 0.85 20.54 25.20
CA LYS A 263 1.72 21.43 25.99
C LYS A 263 2.74 22.19 25.15
N ASN A 264 3.08 21.70 23.96
CA ASN A 264 3.99 22.37 23.03
C ASN A 264 3.35 23.52 22.23
N PHE A 265 2.07 23.82 22.45
CA PHE A 265 1.32 24.88 21.76
C PHE A 265 1.36 26.25 22.44
N SER A 266 2.23 26.45 23.45
CA SER A 266 2.38 27.75 24.13
C SER A 266 2.94 28.87 23.25
N ASN A 267 3.51 28.55 22.07
CA ASN A 267 4.08 29.52 21.13
C ASN A 267 3.16 29.88 19.95
N TYR A 268 2.04 29.18 19.75
CA TYR A 268 1.05 29.49 18.73
C TYR A 268 -0.21 30.01 19.43
N GLY A 269 -0.41 31.33 19.37
CA GLY A 269 -1.54 31.99 20.01
C GLY A 269 -2.87 31.43 19.54
N ASP A 270 -3.75 31.14 20.49
CA ASP A 270 -5.17 30.79 20.35
C ASP A 270 -5.50 29.51 19.52
N PRO A 271 -6.12 28.47 20.15
CA PRO A 271 -6.70 27.31 19.46
C PRO A 271 -7.65 27.64 18.29
N PHE A 272 -8.26 28.83 18.27
CA PHE A 272 -9.09 29.29 17.15
C PHE A 272 -8.30 29.54 15.85
N ASP A 273 -7.03 29.93 15.94
CA ASP A 273 -6.19 30.24 14.76
C ASP A 273 -5.80 28.96 13.98
N LEU A 274 -5.68 27.83 14.70
CA LEU A 274 -5.51 26.50 14.11
C LEU A 274 -6.77 26.06 13.36
N THR A 275 -7.95 26.25 13.95
CA THR A 275 -9.24 25.87 13.35
C THR A 275 -9.46 26.60 12.02
N LEU A 276 -9.06 27.88 11.93
CA LEU A 276 -9.16 28.70 10.73
C LEU A 276 -8.12 28.34 9.64
N ARG A 277 -6.90 27.93 10.04
CA ARG A 277 -5.85 27.44 9.12
C ARG A 277 -6.22 26.07 8.52
N TYR A 278 -6.70 25.14 9.36
CA TYR A 278 -7.16 23.82 8.90
C TYR A 278 -8.42 23.90 8.05
N TYR A 279 -9.33 24.84 8.32
CA TYR A 279 -10.49 25.06 7.43
C TYR A 279 -10.07 25.44 6.01
N ARG A 280 -8.96 26.16 5.84
CA ARG A 280 -8.42 26.51 4.51
C ARG A 280 -7.76 25.33 3.81
N GLU A 281 -6.98 24.52 4.52
CA GLU A 281 -6.31 23.33 3.94
C GLU A 281 -7.27 22.16 3.65
N ILE A 282 -8.40 22.07 4.39
CA ILE A 282 -9.50 21.14 4.10
C ILE A 282 -10.39 21.66 2.97
N ALA A 283 -10.50 22.99 2.80
CA ALA A 283 -11.30 23.61 1.74
C ALA A 283 -10.64 23.51 0.36
N ASP A 284 -9.32 23.34 0.29
CA ASP A 284 -8.61 23.09 -0.96
C ASP A 284 -8.80 21.61 -1.37
N GLY A 285 -9.51 21.40 -2.47
CA GLY A 285 -9.70 20.05 -3.02
C GLY A 285 -8.37 19.35 -3.26
N ARG A 286 -8.21 18.13 -2.73
CA ARG A 286 -6.99 17.34 -2.87
C ARG A 286 -7.00 16.57 -4.16
N SER A 287 -5.84 16.29 -4.74
CA SER A 287 -5.72 15.37 -5.88
C SER A 287 -5.46 13.98 -5.37
N GLY A 288 -6.24 12.98 -5.77
CA GLY A 288 -5.85 11.60 -5.50
C GLY A 288 -4.74 11.16 -6.43
N SER A 289 -4.06 10.10 -6.02
CA SER A 289 -3.02 9.44 -6.80
C SER A 289 -3.61 8.34 -7.69
N GLY A 290 -2.81 7.84 -8.64
CA GLY A 290 -3.16 6.68 -9.44
C GLY A 290 -4.11 6.95 -10.60
N ALA A 291 -4.35 5.90 -11.40
CA ALA A 291 -5.28 5.96 -12.52
C ALA A 291 -5.81 4.58 -12.92
N LEU A 292 -7.08 4.53 -13.34
CA LEU A 292 -7.67 3.40 -14.06
C LEU A 292 -7.87 3.83 -15.52
N VAL A 293 -7.11 3.24 -16.43
CA VAL A 293 -7.14 3.58 -17.86
C VAL A 293 -7.53 2.35 -18.66
N ALA A 294 -8.67 2.44 -19.33
CA ALA A 294 -9.11 1.48 -20.33
C ALA A 294 -8.76 2.00 -21.73
N GLY A 295 -8.10 1.17 -22.54
CA GLY A 295 -7.85 1.43 -23.95
C GLY A 295 -9.13 1.49 -24.79
N ASN A 296 -10.16 0.75 -24.36
CA ASN A 296 -11.50 0.78 -24.91
C ASN A 296 -12.50 1.30 -23.85
N HIS A 297 -13.38 0.47 -23.29
CA HIS A 297 -14.47 0.91 -22.43
C HIS A 297 -14.19 0.77 -20.93
N LEU A 298 -14.85 1.61 -20.13
CA LEU A 298 -14.78 1.56 -18.67
C LEU A 298 -16.17 1.27 -18.10
N TYR A 299 -16.29 0.21 -17.30
CA TYR A 299 -17.53 -0.15 -16.60
C TYR A 299 -17.24 -0.32 -15.12
N LEU A 300 -17.80 0.55 -14.27
CA LEU A 300 -17.60 0.53 -12.83
C LEU A 300 -18.94 0.43 -12.12
N SER A 301 -19.17 -0.65 -11.37
CA SER A 301 -20.38 -0.83 -10.57
C SER A 301 -20.04 -1.14 -9.11
N ALA A 302 -20.70 -0.47 -8.17
CA ALA A 302 -20.53 -0.68 -6.73
C ALA A 302 -21.72 -0.15 -5.94
N GLU A 303 -21.86 -0.53 -4.66
CA GLU A 303 -22.84 0.12 -3.78
C GLU A 303 -22.47 1.60 -3.53
N TYR A 304 -21.22 1.84 -3.14
CA TYR A 304 -20.60 3.15 -3.03
C TYR A 304 -19.32 3.19 -3.85
N LEU A 305 -19.22 4.13 -4.78
CA LEU A 305 -18.04 4.29 -5.62
C LEU A 305 -17.37 5.64 -5.31
N ASN A 306 -16.19 5.57 -4.73
CA ASN A 306 -15.36 6.72 -4.45
C ASN A 306 -14.38 6.97 -5.58
N ILE A 307 -14.56 8.07 -6.31
CA ILE A 307 -13.71 8.43 -7.44
C ILE A 307 -12.68 9.46 -6.97
N ASN A 308 -11.49 9.00 -6.60
CA ASN A 308 -10.45 9.85 -6.02
C ASN A 308 -9.28 10.17 -6.96
N GLY A 309 -9.06 9.40 -8.03
CA GLY A 309 -8.01 9.66 -9.01
C GLY A 309 -8.55 9.79 -10.43
N THR A 310 -7.68 9.54 -11.42
CA THR A 310 -8.11 9.57 -12.83
C THR A 310 -8.75 8.24 -13.22
N ILE A 311 -9.94 8.27 -13.79
CA ILE A 311 -10.49 7.17 -14.57
C ILE A 311 -10.61 7.60 -16.04
N GLN A 312 -10.24 6.72 -16.97
CA GLN A 312 -10.17 7.05 -18.39
C GLN A 312 -10.69 5.92 -19.27
N SER A 313 -11.44 6.29 -20.30
CA SER A 313 -11.90 5.43 -21.39
C SER A 313 -11.38 5.97 -22.73
N GLY A 314 -10.61 5.15 -23.45
CA GLY A 314 -9.97 5.46 -24.74
C GLY A 314 -8.51 5.91 -24.63
N LEU A 315 -7.72 5.54 -25.64
CA LEU A 315 -6.34 5.99 -25.85
C LEU A 315 -6.22 6.69 -27.22
N PRO A 316 -6.01 8.03 -27.25
CA PRO A 316 -6.14 8.79 -28.49
C PRO A 316 -4.93 8.71 -29.41
N ASP A 317 -3.72 8.60 -28.86
CA ASP A 317 -2.47 8.71 -29.61
C ASP A 317 -1.72 7.38 -29.61
N TRP A 318 -1.41 6.90 -30.82
CA TRP A 318 -0.69 5.66 -31.07
C TRP A 318 0.55 5.95 -31.90
N SER A 319 1.68 5.34 -31.52
CA SER A 319 2.95 5.62 -32.17
C SER A 319 3.86 4.39 -32.31
N LEU A 320 4.59 4.38 -33.43
CA LEU A 320 5.70 3.48 -33.68
C LEU A 320 6.84 4.27 -34.31
N THR A 321 8.04 4.12 -33.78
CA THR A 321 9.25 4.66 -34.40
C THR A 321 10.32 3.59 -34.39
N LEU A 322 10.74 3.17 -35.59
CA LEU A 322 11.80 2.20 -35.80
C LEU A 322 12.99 2.93 -36.39
N ASP A 323 14.15 2.83 -35.76
CA ASP A 323 15.38 3.50 -36.20
C ASP A 323 16.56 2.61 -35.85
N VAL A 324 17.26 2.13 -36.89
CA VAL A 324 18.36 1.15 -36.75
C VAL A 324 19.47 1.63 -35.83
N ASN A 325 19.64 2.95 -35.66
CA ASN A 325 20.70 3.54 -34.84
C ASN A 325 20.24 3.86 -33.41
N LYS A 326 18.97 3.63 -33.07
CA LYS A 326 18.38 3.96 -31.76
C LYS A 326 17.82 2.72 -31.06
N GLY A 327 17.29 2.98 -29.87
CA GLY A 327 16.78 1.96 -28.97
C GLY A 327 17.88 1.31 -28.17
N TRP A 328 17.48 0.62 -27.11
CA TRP A 328 18.35 -0.20 -26.28
C TRP A 328 17.70 -1.57 -26.18
N TYR A 329 18.27 -2.55 -26.87
CA TYR A 329 17.77 -3.91 -26.93
C TYR A 329 18.71 -4.81 -26.17
N GLN A 330 18.17 -5.80 -25.46
CA GLN A 330 18.94 -6.85 -24.82
C GLN A 330 18.53 -8.22 -25.34
N TRP A 331 19.53 -9.07 -25.55
CA TRP A 331 19.31 -10.45 -25.98
C TRP A 331 20.38 -11.36 -25.40
N GLN A 332 20.13 -12.67 -25.48
CA GLN A 332 21.11 -13.69 -25.15
C GLN A 332 21.60 -14.37 -26.42
N GLU A 333 22.91 -14.55 -26.53
CA GLU A 333 23.51 -15.35 -27.60
C GLU A 333 24.60 -16.27 -27.02
N ARG A 334 24.96 -17.32 -27.77
CA ARG A 334 26.07 -18.18 -27.38
C ARG A 334 27.40 -17.51 -27.72
N ASN A 335 28.32 -17.46 -26.77
CA ASN A 335 29.70 -17.09 -27.04
C ASN A 335 30.46 -18.24 -27.75
N GLU A 336 31.73 -18.00 -28.10
CA GLU A 336 32.61 -18.99 -28.76
C GLU A 336 32.74 -20.32 -27.97
N TYR A 337 32.44 -20.31 -26.67
CA TYR A 337 32.47 -21.48 -25.78
C TYR A 337 31.09 -22.12 -25.57
N GLY A 338 30.07 -21.72 -26.34
CA GLY A 338 28.71 -22.24 -26.26
C GLY A 338 27.88 -21.75 -25.05
N SER A 339 28.43 -20.87 -24.21
CA SER A 339 27.75 -20.30 -23.05
C SER A 339 26.84 -19.15 -23.44
N LEU A 340 25.62 -19.11 -22.91
CA LEU A 340 24.71 -17.98 -23.09
C LEU A 340 25.26 -16.74 -22.37
N VAL A 341 25.36 -15.64 -23.11
CA VAL A 341 25.81 -14.34 -22.61
C VAL A 341 24.81 -13.26 -22.99
N TRP A 342 24.60 -12.30 -22.09
CA TRP A 342 23.81 -11.12 -22.37
C TRP A 342 24.57 -10.14 -23.25
N ARG A 343 23.88 -9.63 -24.27
CA ARG A 343 24.33 -8.54 -25.13
C ARG A 343 23.33 -7.40 -25.06
N SER A 344 23.80 -6.21 -25.43
CA SER A 344 22.93 -5.06 -25.64
C SER A 344 23.38 -4.25 -26.85
N GLY A 345 22.44 -3.62 -27.54
CA GLY A 345 22.71 -2.84 -28.73
C GLY A 345 21.53 -2.01 -29.21
N ASN A 346 21.72 -1.33 -30.35
CA ASN A 346 20.64 -0.62 -31.04
C ASN A 346 19.76 -1.59 -31.85
N LEU A 347 18.68 -1.07 -32.44
CA LEU A 347 17.74 -1.88 -33.23
C LEU A 347 18.41 -2.62 -34.39
N GLY A 348 19.37 -2.00 -35.08
CA GLY A 348 20.09 -2.64 -36.19
C GLY A 348 20.83 -3.90 -35.75
N GLN A 349 21.59 -3.81 -34.65
CA GLN A 349 22.31 -4.95 -34.08
C GLN A 349 21.38 -6.07 -33.61
N TYR A 350 20.21 -5.69 -33.09
CA TYR A 350 19.19 -6.65 -32.65
C TYR A 350 18.52 -7.36 -33.83
N LEU A 351 18.23 -6.65 -34.93
CA LEU A 351 17.73 -7.23 -36.19
C LEU A 351 18.74 -8.23 -36.78
N ASP A 352 20.03 -7.90 -36.80
CA ASP A 352 21.10 -8.81 -37.24
C ASP A 352 21.17 -10.07 -36.36
N TYR A 353 20.95 -9.93 -35.05
CA TYR A 353 20.84 -11.06 -34.13
C TYR A 353 19.61 -11.92 -34.43
N LEU A 354 18.44 -11.31 -34.63
CA LEU A 354 17.20 -12.05 -34.92
C LEU A 354 17.30 -12.88 -36.21
N GLU A 355 17.92 -12.31 -37.26
CA GLU A 355 18.22 -13.04 -38.50
C GLU A 355 19.13 -14.25 -38.21
N ARG A 356 20.27 -14.02 -37.54
CA ARG A 356 21.23 -15.10 -37.20
C ARG A 356 20.57 -16.19 -36.35
N LYS A 357 19.80 -15.81 -35.33
CA LYS A 357 19.06 -16.74 -34.46
C LYS A 357 18.13 -17.63 -35.29
N TRP A 358 17.35 -17.05 -36.21
CA TRP A 358 16.45 -17.82 -37.06
C TRP A 358 17.20 -18.82 -37.94
N GLU A 359 18.37 -18.44 -38.47
CA GLU A 359 19.23 -19.36 -39.23
C GLU A 359 19.80 -20.49 -38.36
N GLU A 360 20.30 -20.17 -37.17
CA GLU A 360 20.85 -21.14 -36.20
C GLU A 360 19.78 -22.14 -35.72
N ASP A 361 18.54 -21.68 -35.56
CA ASP A 361 17.39 -22.52 -35.21
C ASP A 361 16.90 -23.40 -36.39
N GLY A 362 17.58 -23.35 -37.54
CA GLY A 362 17.26 -24.19 -38.70
C GLY A 362 16.16 -23.62 -39.60
N ARG A 363 15.95 -22.30 -39.57
CA ARG A 363 14.94 -21.58 -40.37
C ARG A 363 13.53 -22.14 -40.18
N PRO A 364 13.02 -22.16 -38.93
CA PRO A 364 11.67 -22.63 -38.67
C PRO A 364 10.65 -21.76 -39.41
N ALA A 365 9.54 -22.37 -39.83
CA ALA A 365 8.40 -21.64 -40.34
C ALA A 365 7.84 -20.71 -39.24
N LEU A 366 7.46 -19.50 -39.62
CA LEU A 366 7.03 -18.47 -38.67
C LEU A 366 5.51 -18.26 -38.76
N ASP A 367 4.78 -18.91 -37.86
CA ASP A 367 3.38 -18.58 -37.59
C ASP A 367 3.25 -17.34 -36.68
N ALA A 368 2.01 -16.94 -36.37
CA ALA A 368 1.74 -15.76 -35.56
C ALA A 368 2.28 -15.85 -34.12
N HIS A 369 2.39 -17.05 -33.56
CA HIS A 369 2.93 -17.27 -32.21
C HIS A 369 4.47 -17.28 -32.26
N ALA A 370 5.07 -18.02 -33.19
CA ALA A 370 6.52 -18.05 -33.38
C ALA A 370 7.10 -16.64 -33.65
N LEU A 371 6.37 -15.79 -34.38
CA LEU A 371 6.74 -14.39 -34.62
C LEU A 371 6.87 -13.56 -33.33
N GLN A 372 6.23 -13.95 -32.23
CA GLN A 372 6.34 -13.25 -30.94
C GLN A 372 7.77 -13.23 -30.42
N HIS A 373 8.59 -14.23 -30.75
CA HIS A 373 10.01 -14.27 -30.39
C HIS A 373 10.88 -13.30 -31.19
N TYR A 374 10.31 -12.63 -32.21
CA TYR A 374 10.99 -11.67 -33.08
C TYR A 374 10.46 -10.24 -32.91
N ARG A 375 9.87 -9.94 -31.75
CA ARG A 375 9.33 -8.62 -31.41
C ARG A 375 10.43 -7.54 -31.34
N LEU A 376 10.12 -6.34 -31.85
CA LEU A 376 11.03 -5.19 -31.96
C LEU A 376 10.70 -4.03 -31.01
N THR A 377 9.60 -4.09 -30.25
CA THR A 377 9.20 -3.02 -29.33
C THR A 377 9.18 -3.51 -27.89
N GLU A 378 9.76 -2.73 -26.98
CA GLU A 378 9.76 -3.06 -25.56
C GLU A 378 8.44 -2.71 -24.86
N ARG A 379 7.77 -1.62 -25.28
CA ARG A 379 6.44 -1.25 -24.76
C ARG A 379 5.35 -1.70 -25.72
N ASP A 380 4.13 -1.65 -25.20
CA ASP A 380 2.92 -2.12 -25.84
C ASP A 380 1.80 -1.06 -25.76
N ASN A 381 0.64 -1.53 -26.16
CA ASN A 381 -0.58 -0.82 -26.46
C ASN A 381 -1.10 0.01 -25.26
N ARG A 382 -0.77 -0.38 -24.03
CA ARG A 382 -1.17 0.31 -22.78
C ARG A 382 -0.73 1.77 -22.70
N TYR A 383 0.29 2.13 -23.48
CA TYR A 383 0.88 3.47 -23.52
C TYR A 383 0.71 4.16 -24.88
N GLY A 384 -0.16 3.64 -25.75
CA GLY A 384 -0.27 4.14 -27.13
C GLY A 384 0.99 3.84 -27.96
N GLN A 385 1.65 2.71 -27.68
CA GLN A 385 2.73 2.20 -28.53
C GLN A 385 2.26 0.99 -29.31
N ILE A 386 2.65 0.91 -30.57
CA ILE A 386 2.22 -0.13 -31.50
C ILE A 386 3.30 -1.22 -31.51
N ALA A 387 2.93 -2.47 -31.26
CA ALA A 387 3.86 -3.58 -31.33
C ALA A 387 4.31 -3.86 -32.78
N SER A 388 5.54 -4.32 -32.95
CA SER A 388 6.05 -4.76 -34.25
C SER A 388 7.01 -5.93 -34.13
N TYR A 389 7.14 -6.69 -35.21
CA TYR A 389 7.86 -7.97 -35.27
C TYR A 389 8.66 -8.06 -36.55
N TYR A 390 9.92 -8.48 -36.47
CA TYR A 390 10.71 -8.75 -37.65
C TYR A 390 10.45 -10.17 -38.15
N ASN A 391 10.09 -10.31 -39.42
CA ASN A 391 10.00 -11.61 -40.06
C ASN A 391 11.28 -11.83 -40.90
N PRO A 392 12.24 -12.65 -40.43
CA PRO A 392 13.47 -12.95 -41.18
C PRO A 392 13.23 -13.76 -42.46
N GLU A 393 12.13 -14.52 -42.54
CA GLU A 393 11.78 -15.28 -43.75
C GLU A 393 11.38 -14.34 -44.91
N THR A 394 10.59 -13.30 -44.62
CA THR A 394 10.13 -12.34 -45.64
C THR A 394 10.94 -11.05 -45.71
N LYS A 395 11.79 -10.80 -44.71
CA LYS A 395 12.54 -9.53 -44.50
C LYS A 395 11.63 -8.31 -44.39
N GLU A 396 10.49 -8.50 -43.74
CA GLU A 396 9.51 -7.44 -43.47
C GLU A 396 9.39 -7.20 -41.97
N ILE A 397 9.04 -5.98 -41.59
CA ILE A 397 8.60 -5.65 -40.25
C ILE A 397 7.08 -5.63 -40.23
N ILE A 398 6.50 -6.57 -39.51
CA ILE A 398 5.06 -6.70 -39.32
C ILE A 398 4.65 -5.76 -38.20
N VAL A 399 3.73 -4.86 -38.49
CA VAL A 399 3.12 -3.95 -37.51
C VAL A 399 1.77 -4.51 -37.11
N GLU A 400 1.49 -4.61 -35.81
CA GLU A 400 0.20 -5.13 -35.31
C GLU A 400 -1.01 -4.31 -35.79
N ASP A 401 -2.21 -4.86 -35.59
CA ASP A 401 -3.43 -4.08 -35.74
C ASP A 401 -3.60 -3.04 -34.63
N VAL A 402 -4.05 -1.85 -35.03
CA VAL A 402 -4.37 -0.74 -34.13
C VAL A 402 -5.77 -0.27 -34.46
N LYS A 403 -6.64 -0.40 -33.48
CA LYS A 403 -7.98 0.17 -33.52
C LYS A 403 -8.09 1.16 -32.37
N VAL A 404 -8.24 2.44 -32.72
CA VAL A 404 -8.53 3.47 -31.74
C VAL A 404 -10.00 3.31 -31.37
N GLU A 405 -10.23 2.78 -30.18
CA GLU A 405 -11.56 2.56 -29.60
C GLU A 405 -11.71 3.31 -28.28
N GLY A 406 -12.83 3.06 -27.60
CA GLY A 406 -13.17 3.65 -26.31
C GLY A 406 -14.15 4.80 -26.42
N GLY A 407 -14.02 5.75 -25.51
CA GLY A 407 -14.95 6.87 -25.42
C GLY A 407 -16.31 6.51 -24.82
N ASN A 408 -16.44 5.36 -24.17
CA ASN A 408 -17.62 5.03 -23.38
C ASN A 408 -17.21 4.67 -21.95
N ALA A 409 -17.77 5.37 -20.98
CA ALA A 409 -17.61 5.11 -19.56
C ALA A 409 -18.97 5.01 -18.89
N VAL A 410 -19.19 3.93 -18.13
CA VAL A 410 -20.42 3.68 -17.38
C VAL A 410 -20.06 3.51 -15.91
N ILE A 411 -20.75 4.27 -15.07
CA ILE A 411 -20.58 4.30 -13.62
C ILE A 411 -21.94 4.08 -12.98
N GLU A 412 -22.04 3.06 -12.15
CA GLU A 412 -23.28 2.71 -11.44
C GLU A 412 -22.98 2.54 -9.96
N GLY A 413 -23.68 3.30 -9.11
CA GLY A 413 -23.49 3.26 -7.68
C GLY A 413 -23.62 4.63 -7.03
N LYS A 414 -23.67 4.65 -5.69
CA LYS A 414 -23.66 5.92 -4.96
C LYS A 414 -22.29 6.56 -5.11
N VAL A 415 -22.21 7.56 -5.98
CA VAL A 415 -20.93 8.21 -6.28
C VAL A 415 -20.55 9.11 -5.11
N ILE A 416 -19.32 8.97 -4.62
CA ILE A 416 -18.72 9.84 -3.63
C ILE A 416 -17.35 10.31 -4.15
N ASN A 417 -16.86 11.42 -3.61
CA ASN A 417 -15.53 11.90 -3.90
C ASN A 417 -14.91 12.45 -2.62
N THR A 418 -13.90 11.75 -2.09
CA THR A 418 -13.14 12.18 -0.91
C THR A 418 -11.85 12.88 -1.29
N GLY A 419 -11.63 13.22 -2.56
CA GLY A 419 -10.41 13.79 -3.10
C GLY A 419 -10.64 14.44 -4.47
N GLY A 420 -9.76 14.16 -5.44
CA GLY A 420 -9.66 14.91 -6.70
C GLY A 420 -9.99 14.07 -7.91
N GLY A 421 -11.15 13.41 -7.89
CA GLY A 421 -11.60 12.56 -8.97
C GLY A 421 -11.63 13.27 -10.33
N GLN A 422 -11.05 12.63 -11.34
CA GLN A 422 -11.08 13.09 -12.73
C GLN A 422 -11.59 11.97 -13.64
N ILE A 423 -12.58 12.28 -14.47
CA ILE A 423 -13.13 11.36 -15.47
C ILE A 423 -12.74 11.85 -16.85
N LYS A 424 -12.09 11.00 -17.65
CA LYS A 424 -11.69 11.30 -19.03
C LYS A 424 -12.36 10.31 -19.99
N VAL A 425 -13.00 10.85 -21.01
CA VAL A 425 -13.64 10.04 -22.05
C VAL A 425 -13.22 10.60 -23.40
N MET A 426 -12.65 9.73 -24.24
CA MET A 426 -12.21 10.11 -25.57
C MET A 426 -13.39 10.46 -26.49
N ASP A 427 -13.23 11.46 -27.36
CA ASP A 427 -14.16 11.81 -28.43
C ASP A 427 -13.41 12.10 -29.75
N GLY A 428 -14.07 11.86 -30.89
CA GLY A 428 -13.56 12.13 -32.22
C GLY A 428 -12.66 11.03 -32.80
N PHE A 429 -11.60 11.44 -33.49
CA PHE A 429 -10.65 10.56 -34.16
C PHE A 429 -9.36 10.46 -33.35
N GLY A 430 -8.80 9.26 -33.26
CA GLY A 430 -7.44 9.07 -32.76
C GLY A 430 -6.38 9.44 -33.79
N ARG A 431 -5.12 9.28 -33.39
CA ARG A 431 -3.94 9.56 -34.21
C ARG A 431 -3.01 8.37 -34.19
N ILE A 432 -2.60 7.92 -35.38
CA ILE A 432 -1.62 6.83 -35.55
C ILE A 432 -0.41 7.40 -36.30
N ASN A 433 0.76 7.42 -35.64
CA ASN A 433 2.01 7.92 -36.21
C ASN A 433 3.03 6.78 -36.34
N ILE A 434 3.39 6.40 -37.56
CA ILE A 434 4.40 5.36 -37.82
C ILE A 434 5.58 5.96 -38.57
N ALA A 435 6.77 5.84 -38.00
CA ALA A 435 8.03 6.24 -38.61
C ALA A 435 8.95 5.03 -38.76
N ASN A 436 9.33 4.71 -40.00
CA ASN A 436 10.27 3.63 -40.32
C ASN A 436 11.57 4.19 -40.90
N ASN A 437 12.60 4.23 -40.08
CA ASN A 437 13.98 4.60 -40.44
C ASN A 437 14.86 3.34 -40.51
N THR A 438 14.29 2.23 -40.99
CA THR A 438 15.01 0.97 -41.25
C THR A 438 15.01 0.67 -42.75
N PRO A 439 15.90 -0.20 -43.26
CA PRO A 439 15.88 -0.60 -44.67
C PRO A 439 14.79 -1.63 -44.99
N TYR A 440 14.04 -2.11 -43.99
CA TYR A 440 13.05 -3.17 -44.16
C TYR A 440 11.67 -2.60 -44.50
N ALA A 441 10.94 -3.30 -45.38
CA ALA A 441 9.56 -2.94 -45.71
C ALA A 441 8.63 -3.17 -44.51
N LEU A 442 7.60 -2.33 -44.37
CA LEU A 442 6.55 -2.54 -43.38
C LEU A 442 5.40 -3.35 -43.97
N LYS A 443 4.96 -4.37 -43.24
CA LYS A 443 3.68 -5.03 -43.45
C LYS A 443 2.70 -4.51 -42.40
N LEU A 444 1.82 -3.61 -42.81
CA LEU A 444 0.80 -3.03 -41.94
C LEU A 444 -0.43 -3.93 -41.87
N ASN A 445 -0.90 -4.22 -40.66
CA ASN A 445 -2.23 -4.77 -40.44
C ASN A 445 -3.28 -3.64 -40.37
N LEU A 446 -4.48 -3.93 -39.85
CA LEU A 446 -5.57 -2.94 -39.74
C LEU A 446 -5.11 -1.73 -38.93
N LEU A 447 -5.24 -0.53 -39.50
CA LEU A 447 -5.06 0.74 -38.82
C LEU A 447 -6.36 1.53 -38.92
N ASP A 448 -7.05 1.72 -37.79
CA ASP A 448 -8.34 2.39 -37.71
C ASP A 448 -8.29 3.48 -36.64
N THR A 449 -8.48 4.74 -37.07
CA THR A 449 -8.48 5.92 -36.19
C THR A 449 -9.82 6.12 -35.45
N GLY A 450 -10.80 5.26 -35.70
CA GLY A 450 -12.12 5.31 -35.11
C GLY A 450 -12.98 6.47 -35.62
N ASN A 451 -14.15 6.62 -35.01
CA ASN A 451 -15.02 7.80 -35.05
C ASN A 451 -15.85 7.73 -33.77
N ILE A 452 -15.27 8.21 -32.67
CA ILE A 452 -15.70 7.90 -31.32
C ILE A 452 -16.63 9.00 -30.81
N GLU A 453 -17.84 8.62 -30.41
CA GLU A 453 -18.70 9.50 -29.64
C GLU A 453 -18.38 9.37 -28.16
N GLY A 454 -17.78 10.41 -27.58
CA GLY A 454 -17.47 10.43 -26.16
C GLY A 454 -18.74 10.45 -25.32
N LYS A 455 -19.01 9.38 -24.58
CA LYS A 455 -20.19 9.20 -23.71
C LYS A 455 -19.79 8.76 -22.31
N LEU A 456 -20.27 9.48 -21.30
CA LEU A 456 -20.20 9.11 -19.90
C LEU A 456 -21.62 8.94 -19.36
N THR A 457 -21.91 7.79 -18.76
CA THR A 457 -23.19 7.51 -18.12
C THR A 457 -22.96 7.27 -16.63
N ILE A 458 -23.60 8.08 -15.77
CA ILE A 458 -23.53 7.94 -14.31
C ILE A 458 -24.93 7.68 -13.77
N THR A 459 -25.17 6.48 -13.26
CA THR A 459 -26.39 6.12 -12.52
C THR A 459 -26.11 6.22 -11.04
N ASP A 460 -26.57 7.29 -10.38
CA ASP A 460 -26.30 7.55 -8.97
C ASP A 460 -27.58 7.45 -8.12
N PRO A 461 -27.75 6.38 -7.32
CA PRO A 461 -28.88 6.22 -6.41
C PRO A 461 -28.96 7.23 -5.27
N ASN A 462 -27.97 8.12 -5.08
CA ASN A 462 -28.11 9.27 -4.18
C ASN A 462 -29.16 10.28 -4.68
N PHE A 463 -29.41 10.29 -5.99
CA PHE A 463 -30.45 11.10 -6.63
C PHE A 463 -31.56 10.19 -7.14
N THR A 464 -32.80 10.45 -6.72
CA THR A 464 -33.95 9.62 -7.12
C THR A 464 -35.09 10.47 -7.65
N HIS A 465 -35.81 9.95 -8.63
CA HIS A 465 -37.09 10.47 -9.09
C HIS A 465 -38.13 9.35 -9.05
N ASN A 466 -39.21 9.53 -8.30
CA ASN A 466 -40.24 8.50 -8.04
C ASN A 466 -39.68 7.15 -7.54
N GLY A 467 -38.60 7.19 -6.74
CA GLY A 467 -37.95 5.99 -6.19
C GLY A 467 -36.98 5.28 -7.13
N LEU A 468 -36.85 5.72 -8.37
CA LEU A 468 -35.87 5.21 -9.34
C LEU A 468 -34.59 6.05 -9.31
N PRO A 469 -33.40 5.44 -9.47
CA PRO A 469 -32.13 6.15 -9.52
C PRO A 469 -32.04 7.03 -10.77
N VAL A 470 -31.58 8.26 -10.60
CA VAL A 470 -31.36 9.19 -11.71
C VAL A 470 -30.05 8.85 -12.42
N THR A 471 -30.13 8.76 -13.75
CA THR A 471 -28.98 8.61 -14.63
C THR A 471 -28.63 9.96 -15.24
N THR A 472 -27.38 10.39 -15.13
CA THR A 472 -26.84 11.56 -15.84
C THR A 472 -25.94 11.10 -16.98
N VAL A 473 -26.30 11.46 -18.21
CA VAL A 473 -25.55 11.15 -19.43
C VAL A 473 -24.87 12.40 -19.94
N TYR A 474 -23.55 12.33 -20.12
CA TYR A 474 -22.76 13.35 -20.79
C TYR A 474 -22.36 12.81 -22.17
N GLN A 475 -22.67 13.53 -23.24
CA GLN A 475 -22.30 13.15 -24.59
C GLN A 475 -21.63 14.31 -25.32
N ARG A 476 -20.49 14.03 -25.97
CA ARG A 476 -19.80 14.96 -26.85
C ARG A 476 -20.37 14.84 -28.26
N LEU A 477 -21.15 15.83 -28.70
CA LEU A 477 -21.64 15.93 -30.07
C LEU A 477 -21.03 17.17 -30.74
N GLY A 478 -20.21 16.96 -31.77
CA GLY A 478 -19.46 18.03 -32.42
C GLY A 478 -18.55 18.77 -31.42
N ASN A 479 -18.75 20.07 -31.23
CA ASN A 479 -17.99 20.90 -30.28
C ASN A 479 -18.71 21.10 -28.93
N ASP A 480 -19.93 20.57 -28.78
CA ASP A 480 -20.75 20.81 -27.60
C ASP A 480 -20.76 19.60 -26.65
N ILE A 481 -21.08 19.84 -25.38
CA ILE A 481 -21.43 18.78 -24.42
C ILE A 481 -22.94 18.84 -24.22
N ILE A 482 -23.62 17.71 -24.42
CA ILE A 482 -25.02 17.52 -24.05
C ILE A 482 -25.05 16.76 -22.72
N ILE A 483 -25.83 17.26 -21.77
CA ILE A 483 -26.02 16.65 -20.46
C ILE A 483 -27.51 16.36 -20.31
N GLU A 484 -27.87 15.08 -20.18
CA GLU A 484 -29.24 14.64 -19.97
C GLU A 484 -29.36 13.96 -18.62
N LYS A 485 -30.39 14.30 -17.85
CA LYS A 485 -30.79 13.54 -16.67
C LYS A 485 -32.05 12.78 -17.01
N LEU A 486 -32.06 11.48 -16.75
CA LEU A 486 -33.17 10.60 -17.05
C LEU A 486 -33.38 9.55 -15.97
N VAL A 487 -34.56 8.95 -15.97
CA VAL A 487 -34.84 7.70 -15.26
C VAL A 487 -35.21 6.61 -16.24
N ARG A 488 -34.87 5.36 -15.91
CA ARG A 488 -35.25 4.19 -16.67
C ARG A 488 -36.47 3.55 -16.01
N GLU A 489 -37.60 3.62 -16.69
CA GLU A 489 -38.87 3.04 -16.27
C GLU A 489 -39.14 1.75 -17.07
N SER A 490 -40.19 0.99 -16.70
CA SER A 490 -40.54 -0.24 -17.42
C SER A 490 -40.96 -0.01 -18.88
N GLU A 491 -41.45 1.19 -19.21
CA GLU A 491 -41.92 1.54 -20.56
C GLU A 491 -40.86 2.24 -21.42
N GLY A 492 -39.68 2.58 -20.85
CA GLY A 492 -38.61 3.28 -21.56
C GLY A 492 -37.81 4.25 -20.69
N GLU A 493 -37.11 5.19 -21.32
CA GLU A 493 -36.36 6.25 -20.64
C GLU A 493 -37.17 7.56 -20.60
N THR A 494 -37.31 8.16 -19.43
CA THR A 494 -37.95 9.48 -19.25
C THR A 494 -36.87 10.52 -18.98
N ILE A 495 -36.73 11.50 -19.89
CA ILE A 495 -35.80 12.63 -19.71
C ILE A 495 -36.42 13.63 -18.72
N LEU A 496 -35.70 13.89 -17.63
CA LEU A 496 -36.09 14.83 -16.58
C LEU A 496 -35.54 16.24 -16.83
N ASP A 497 -34.34 16.34 -17.40
CA ASP A 497 -33.63 17.60 -17.65
C ASP A 497 -32.63 17.40 -18.80
N SER A 498 -32.40 18.46 -19.58
CA SER A 498 -31.44 18.46 -20.70
C SER A 498 -30.77 19.82 -20.83
N GLN A 499 -29.44 19.81 -20.87
CA GLN A 499 -28.60 21.00 -20.96
C GLN A 499 -27.58 20.84 -22.08
N VAL A 500 -27.30 21.93 -22.80
CA VAL A 500 -26.23 22.00 -23.81
C VAL A 500 -25.19 23.03 -23.39
N ILE A 501 -23.93 22.60 -23.27
CA ILE A 501 -22.78 23.49 -23.05
C ILE A 501 -22.07 23.65 -24.40
N LYS A 502 -22.14 24.87 -24.95
CA LYS A 502 -21.58 25.18 -26.26
C LYS A 502 -20.05 25.25 -26.24
N ASN A 503 -19.41 24.69 -27.26
CA ASN A 503 -17.95 24.78 -27.48
C ASN A 503 -17.10 24.42 -26.25
N ALA A 504 -17.44 23.31 -25.59
CA ALA A 504 -16.81 22.88 -24.34
C ALA A 504 -16.22 21.47 -24.44
N ARG A 505 -15.13 21.23 -23.70
CA ARG A 505 -14.47 19.92 -23.55
C ARG A 505 -14.39 19.43 -22.10
N ALA A 506 -14.87 20.23 -21.16
CA ALA A 506 -14.87 19.91 -19.74
C ALA A 506 -16.16 20.39 -19.10
N THR A 507 -16.60 19.65 -18.08
CA THR A 507 -17.72 19.96 -17.20
C THR A 507 -17.53 19.21 -15.89
N SER A 508 -18.40 19.43 -14.91
CA SER A 508 -18.33 18.77 -13.60
C SER A 508 -19.59 17.96 -13.31
N TYR A 509 -19.41 16.81 -12.68
CA TYR A 509 -20.46 16.11 -11.95
C TYR A 509 -20.34 16.47 -10.46
N GLN A 510 -21.46 16.76 -9.80
CA GLN A 510 -21.49 17.11 -8.38
C GLN A 510 -22.20 15.97 -7.63
N PRO A 511 -21.45 15.11 -6.90
CA PRO A 511 -22.05 14.12 -6.00
C PRO A 511 -22.92 14.79 -4.94
N LEU A 512 -23.74 14.00 -4.25
CA LEU A 512 -24.57 14.52 -3.15
C LEU A 512 -23.69 15.17 -2.07
N ALA A 513 -23.94 16.45 -1.79
CA ALA A 513 -23.17 17.22 -0.82
C ALA A 513 -23.40 16.74 0.62
N ASN A 514 -22.41 17.00 1.50
CA ASN A 514 -22.47 16.74 2.94
C ASN A 514 -22.66 15.26 3.33
N GLN A 515 -22.26 14.34 2.46
CA GLN A 515 -22.14 12.93 2.83
C GLN A 515 -20.99 12.75 3.82
N ARG A 516 -21.20 11.92 4.84
CA ARG A 516 -20.17 11.61 5.84
C ARG A 516 -19.44 10.33 5.43
N TYR A 517 -18.14 10.43 5.22
CA TYR A 517 -17.28 9.27 5.04
C TYR A 517 -16.48 9.02 6.33
N LYS A 518 -16.32 7.76 6.72
CA LYS A 518 -15.65 7.41 7.98
C LYS A 518 -14.60 6.35 7.73
N VAL A 519 -13.37 6.65 8.13
CA VAL A 519 -12.27 5.68 8.21
C VAL A 519 -12.03 5.34 9.67
N GLU A 520 -12.08 4.06 9.99
CA GLU A 520 -11.63 3.58 11.30
C GLU A 520 -10.24 2.97 11.14
N THR A 521 -9.25 3.58 11.80
CA THR A 521 -7.91 2.99 11.92
C THR A 521 -7.78 2.36 13.30
N LEU A 522 -7.41 1.07 13.33
CA LEU A 522 -7.05 0.38 14.56
C LEU A 522 -5.55 0.55 14.76
N ARG A 523 -5.14 1.21 15.84
CA ARG A 523 -3.74 1.31 16.23
C ARG A 523 -3.52 0.54 17.52
N THR A 524 -2.50 -0.30 17.54
CA THR A 524 -1.98 -0.90 18.78
C THR A 524 -0.76 -0.09 19.19
N VAL A 525 -0.81 0.57 20.36
CA VAL A 525 0.33 1.36 20.85
C VAL A 525 0.75 0.85 22.22
N ASP A 526 2.05 0.61 22.39
CA ASP A 526 2.66 0.42 23.70
C ASP A 526 2.92 1.81 24.33
N ARG A 527 2.22 2.15 25.42
CA ARG A 527 2.46 3.39 26.18
C ARG A 527 3.23 3.09 27.47
N TYR A 528 4.26 3.89 27.72
CA TYR A 528 5.05 3.90 28.97
C TYR A 528 4.68 5.15 29.79
N ARG A 529 4.42 4.99 31.11
CA ARG A 529 4.07 6.13 32.00
C ARG A 529 4.80 6.02 33.36
N ILE A 530 5.09 7.18 33.97
CA ILE A 530 5.86 7.33 35.23
C ILE A 530 4.96 7.95 36.32
N GLY A 531 5.03 7.50 37.59
CA GLY A 531 4.26 8.05 38.73
C GLY A 531 4.83 7.64 40.11
N GLU A 532 4.45 8.39 41.16
CA GLU A 532 4.93 8.23 42.56
C GLU A 532 3.76 7.97 43.52
N LEU A 533 3.93 7.09 44.53
CA LEU A 533 2.89 6.74 45.51
C LEU A 533 3.44 6.59 46.93
N SER A 534 2.63 6.99 47.92
CA SER A 534 2.98 6.88 49.34
C SER A 534 2.16 5.79 50.05
N ALA A 535 2.81 5.10 50.99
CA ALA A 535 2.35 3.86 51.63
C ALA A 535 1.11 4.00 52.54
N GLY A 536 0.79 5.20 53.04
CA GLY A 536 -0.25 5.39 54.06
C GLY A 536 -1.70 5.19 53.59
N TRP A 537 -1.94 5.15 52.29
CA TRP A 537 -3.29 5.04 51.72
C TRP A 537 -3.79 3.58 51.61
N TRP A 538 -2.88 2.61 51.63
CA TRP A 538 -3.18 1.22 51.30
C TRP A 538 -3.93 0.45 52.40
N ASP A 539 -3.56 0.68 53.66
CA ASP A 539 -4.11 -0.08 54.79
C ASP A 539 -5.58 0.26 55.09
N SER A 540 -6.05 1.44 54.66
CA SER A 540 -7.44 1.86 54.85
C SER A 540 -8.41 1.20 53.87
N PHE A 541 -7.93 0.79 52.68
CA PHE A 541 -8.77 0.26 51.61
C PHE A 541 -9.04 -1.24 51.77
N LYS A 542 -8.03 -2.03 52.20
CA LYS A 542 -8.19 -3.45 52.55
C LYS A 542 -9.26 -3.70 53.61
N ASN A 543 -9.40 -2.78 54.57
CA ASN A 543 -10.38 -2.91 55.65
C ASN A 543 -11.84 -2.71 55.21
N GLN A 544 -12.10 -2.04 54.08
CA GLN A 544 -13.46 -1.74 53.62
C GLN A 544 -14.10 -2.85 52.76
N HIS A 545 -13.31 -3.78 52.21
CA HIS A 545 -13.79 -4.75 51.21
C HIS A 545 -13.36 -6.20 51.50
N LYS A 546 -13.29 -6.55 52.79
CA LYS A 546 -12.83 -7.86 53.28
C LYS A 546 -13.71 -9.04 52.84
N ASP A 547 -14.99 -8.80 52.57
CA ASP A 547 -16.02 -9.86 52.51
C ASP A 547 -16.28 -10.45 51.11
N ASN A 548 -15.67 -9.92 50.05
CA ASN A 548 -15.85 -10.42 48.67
C ASN A 548 -14.55 -10.43 47.84
N TRP A 549 -13.43 -10.66 48.53
CA TRP A 549 -12.06 -10.53 48.03
C TRP A 549 -11.65 -11.66 47.04
N ASP A 550 -12.00 -12.91 47.33
CA ASP A 550 -11.51 -14.06 46.55
C ASP A 550 -12.19 -14.23 45.18
N GLU A 551 -13.38 -13.64 44.99
CA GLU A 551 -14.10 -13.64 43.71
C GLU A 551 -13.63 -12.52 42.76
N LYS A 552 -12.89 -11.53 43.29
CA LYS A 552 -12.37 -10.36 42.55
C LYS A 552 -10.94 -10.54 42.02
N GLN A 553 -10.25 -11.62 42.41
CA GLN A 553 -8.80 -11.83 42.23
C GLN A 553 -8.39 -12.49 40.88
N LYS A 554 -9.31 -13.12 40.14
CA LYS A 554 -8.92 -14.09 39.08
C LYS A 554 -8.71 -13.53 37.67
N ASP A 555 -8.98 -12.26 37.40
CA ASP A 555 -9.19 -11.79 36.01
C ASP A 555 -7.98 -11.08 35.32
N TYR A 556 -6.77 -11.01 35.91
CA TYR A 556 -5.80 -9.93 35.58
C TYR A 556 -4.29 -10.34 35.76
N PHE A 557 -3.26 -9.86 35.01
CA PHE A 557 -1.75 -10.16 35.18
C PHE A 557 -0.72 -9.31 34.32
N TYR A 558 0.20 -8.43 34.84
CA TYR A 558 1.24 -7.59 34.07
C TYR A 558 2.70 -7.49 34.72
N MET A 559 3.55 -6.43 34.56
CA MET A 559 4.98 -6.33 35.06
C MET A 559 5.46 -4.91 35.55
N VAL A 560 6.30 -4.80 36.60
CA VAL A 560 6.76 -3.53 37.26
C VAL A 560 8.22 -3.55 37.70
N ASN A 561 8.87 -2.37 37.65
CA ASN A 561 10.21 -2.13 38.20
C ASN A 561 10.19 -1.06 39.30
N TYR A 562 10.90 -1.28 40.42
CA TYR A 562 11.07 -0.27 41.49
C TYR A 562 12.54 -0.03 41.87
N PHE A 563 12.81 1.17 42.41
CA PHE A 563 14.13 1.60 42.88
C PHE A 563 14.18 1.69 44.40
N ARG A 564 15.11 0.98 45.03
CA ARG A 564 15.39 1.09 46.47
C ARG A 564 16.71 1.84 46.70
N GLN A 565 16.69 2.87 47.55
CA GLN A 565 17.92 3.50 48.04
C GLN A 565 18.37 2.77 49.31
N GLU A 566 19.53 2.13 49.27
CA GLU A 566 20.07 1.45 50.45
C GLU A 566 20.84 2.42 51.34
N PHE A 567 20.58 2.34 52.65
CA PHE A 567 21.22 3.22 53.63
C PHE A 567 22.75 3.09 53.58
N GLY A 568 23.42 4.18 53.22
CA GLY A 568 24.87 4.34 53.29
C GLY A 568 25.62 4.40 51.96
N TYR A 569 24.96 4.20 50.82
CA TYR A 569 25.60 4.36 49.49
C TYR A 569 24.67 5.02 48.47
N ASN A 570 25.24 5.82 47.55
CA ASN A 570 24.53 6.45 46.42
C ASN A 570 24.26 5.46 45.26
N HIS A 571 23.91 4.21 45.56
CA HIS A 571 23.51 3.22 44.55
C HIS A 571 22.02 2.90 44.72
N TYR A 572 21.30 2.84 43.59
CA TYR A 572 19.92 2.39 43.52
C TYR A 572 19.90 0.97 42.94
N ALA A 573 19.25 0.02 43.61
CA ALA A 573 18.97 -1.30 43.06
C ALA A 573 17.66 -1.26 42.26
N ILE A 574 17.61 -1.96 41.11
CA ILE A 574 16.39 -2.18 40.31
C ILE A 574 15.96 -3.62 40.55
N ASP A 575 14.78 -3.80 41.11
CA ASP A 575 14.11 -5.10 41.19
C ASP A 575 12.95 -5.12 40.19
N SER A 576 12.86 -6.19 39.40
CA SER A 576 11.83 -6.42 38.38
C SER A 576 10.89 -7.52 38.84
N GLU A 577 9.60 -7.24 38.99
CA GLU A 577 8.58 -8.24 39.36
C GLU A 577 7.44 -8.26 38.34
N TRP A 578 7.01 -9.47 37.95
CA TRP A 578 5.73 -9.64 37.27
C TRP A 578 4.61 -9.35 38.27
N GLN A 579 3.81 -8.33 37.94
CA GLN A 579 2.84 -7.71 38.81
C GLN A 579 1.47 -7.81 38.20
N VAL A 580 0.53 -8.35 38.94
CA VAL A 580 -0.80 -8.59 38.42
C VAL A 580 -1.51 -7.23 38.15
N VAL A 581 -2.38 -7.06 37.14
CA VAL A 581 -2.99 -5.72 36.85
C VAL A 581 -4.34 -5.87 36.19
N THR A 582 -5.24 -5.02 36.64
CA THR A 582 -6.66 -5.06 36.33
C THR A 582 -7.08 -3.99 35.32
N GLU A 583 -7.74 -4.39 34.23
CA GLU A 583 -8.31 -3.48 33.22
C GLU A 583 -9.82 -3.31 33.41
N THR A 584 -10.28 -2.06 33.49
CA THR A 584 -11.73 -1.76 33.53
C THR A 584 -12.09 -0.74 32.44
N LYS A 585 -13.11 -1.06 31.62
CA LYS A 585 -13.71 -0.15 30.63
C LYS A 585 -15.07 0.35 31.11
N TYR A 586 -15.27 1.67 31.13
CA TYR A 586 -16.57 2.30 31.35
C TYR A 586 -16.66 3.61 30.53
N GLU A 587 -17.57 3.67 29.56
CA GLU A 587 -17.74 4.78 28.61
C GLU A 587 -16.43 5.18 27.87
N ASN A 588 -16.20 6.49 27.63
CA ASN A 588 -15.03 7.04 26.92
C ASN A 588 -13.76 7.13 27.79
N LYS A 589 -13.66 6.31 28.84
CA LYS A 589 -12.54 6.33 29.80
C LYS A 589 -11.94 4.95 29.97
N LYS A 590 -10.60 4.89 29.93
CA LYS A 590 -9.82 3.68 30.26
C LYS A 590 -8.98 3.97 31.51
N SER A 591 -9.01 3.04 32.46
CA SER A 591 -8.23 3.10 33.70
C SER A 591 -7.47 1.80 33.90
N VAL A 592 -6.19 1.91 34.28
CA VAL A 592 -5.26 0.79 34.51
C VAL A 592 -4.74 0.86 35.95
N TYR A 593 -4.67 -0.29 36.64
CA TYR A 593 -4.27 -0.42 38.05
C TYR A 593 -3.41 -1.65 38.31
N ILE A 594 -2.29 -1.50 39.04
CA ILE A 594 -1.32 -2.57 39.30
C ILE A 594 -1.27 -3.05 40.75
N GLU A 595 -1.09 -4.35 40.93
CA GLU A 595 -1.63 -5.12 42.06
C GLU A 595 -0.77 -5.16 43.34
N ASP A 596 0.55 -4.96 43.28
CA ASP A 596 1.36 -4.77 44.51
C ASP A 596 1.67 -3.30 44.86
N HIS A 597 1.16 -2.33 44.08
CA HIS A 597 1.34 -0.90 44.36
C HIS A 597 0.05 -0.09 44.14
N PRO A 598 -0.71 0.18 45.20
CA PRO A 598 -2.15 0.04 45.12
C PRO A 598 -2.88 1.37 45.06
N SER A 599 -2.13 2.40 44.76
CA SER A 599 -2.58 3.77 44.66
C SER A 599 -2.26 4.36 43.29
N ALA A 600 -1.76 3.54 42.33
CA ALA A 600 -1.51 3.95 40.96
C ALA A 600 -2.81 3.87 40.15
N TYR A 601 -3.50 4.99 40.03
CA TYR A 601 -4.53 5.15 39.01
C TYR A 601 -3.99 6.04 37.89
N TYR A 602 -4.02 5.52 36.67
CA TYR A 602 -3.87 6.35 35.48
C TYR A 602 -5.21 6.47 34.78
N TYR A 603 -5.75 7.69 34.79
CA TYR A 603 -6.83 8.06 33.89
C TYR A 603 -6.24 8.41 32.53
N LEU A 604 -6.80 7.80 31.49
CA LEU A 604 -6.59 8.19 30.11
C LEU A 604 -7.92 8.72 29.59
N TYR A 605 -7.99 10.04 29.43
CA TYR A 605 -9.12 10.71 28.81
C TYR A 605 -8.90 10.68 27.30
N TYR A 606 -9.92 10.31 26.52
CA TYR A 606 -9.85 10.39 25.06
C TYR A 606 -9.59 11.84 24.56
N ASN A 607 -9.90 12.88 25.37
CA ASN A 607 -9.86 14.30 24.97
C ASN A 607 -9.14 15.29 25.94
N GLY A 608 -8.27 14.83 26.85
CA GLY A 608 -7.47 15.70 27.76
C GLY A 608 -8.22 16.35 28.95
N PRO A 609 -7.51 16.82 30.03
CA PRO A 609 -8.14 17.43 31.22
C PRO A 609 -8.35 18.96 31.09
N THR A 610 -9.37 19.53 31.74
CA THR A 610 -9.61 20.99 31.77
C THR A 610 -9.25 21.61 33.13
N ALA A 611 -9.02 22.92 33.15
CA ALA A 611 -8.49 23.66 34.32
C ALA A 611 -9.39 23.62 35.57
N SER A 612 -10.68 23.27 35.44
CA SER A 612 -11.62 23.14 36.57
C SER A 612 -11.43 21.85 37.39
N ASP A 613 -10.62 20.90 36.91
CA ASP A 613 -10.45 19.59 37.54
C ASP A 613 -9.36 19.56 38.64
N TRP A 614 -8.74 20.71 38.93
CA TRP A 614 -7.68 20.83 39.93
C TRP A 614 -8.23 21.47 41.21
N ASN A 615 -8.44 20.67 42.26
CA ASN A 615 -8.73 21.19 43.61
C ASN A 615 -7.50 21.06 44.54
N PRO A 616 -7.18 22.08 45.35
CA PRO A 616 -6.02 22.06 46.25
C PRO A 616 -6.28 21.16 47.46
N ILE A 617 -5.39 20.18 47.68
CA ILE A 617 -5.39 19.27 48.82
C ILE A 617 -4.54 19.88 49.92
N TRP A 618 -5.06 20.61 50.92
CA TRP A 618 -4.45 20.69 52.27
C TRP A 618 -5.44 21.32 53.27
N TYR A 619 -5.88 20.58 54.31
CA TYR A 619 -6.05 21.13 55.67
C TYR A 619 -6.17 20.03 56.77
N LYS A 620 -5.18 20.03 57.68
CA LYS A 620 -5.14 19.52 59.07
C LYS A 620 -5.29 18.01 59.37
N ALA A 621 -4.16 17.32 59.59
CA ALA A 621 -3.96 16.35 60.68
C ALA A 621 -2.45 16.08 60.91
N GLU A 622 -2.04 15.86 62.16
CA GLU A 622 -0.66 15.72 62.63
C GLU A 622 -0.07 14.30 62.42
N TYR A 623 1.24 14.26 62.17
CA TYR A 623 2.06 13.06 61.89
C TYR A 623 2.50 12.30 63.15
N PRO A 624 2.63 10.96 63.09
CA PRO A 624 3.65 10.22 63.83
C PRO A 624 4.94 10.13 63.00
N GLN A 625 6.05 10.58 63.58
CA GLN A 625 7.40 10.54 63.01
C GLN A 625 7.91 9.10 62.78
N SER A 626 8.02 8.66 61.52
CA SER A 626 9.19 7.89 61.07
C SER A 626 9.39 7.93 59.53
N LYS A 627 10.44 8.69 59.18
CA LYS A 627 11.31 8.76 57.99
C LYS A 627 10.91 8.09 56.65
N PHE A 628 10.58 8.96 55.69
CA PHE A 628 11.08 9.07 54.31
C PHE A 628 11.75 7.85 53.65
N ASP A 629 11.02 7.15 52.77
CA ASP A 629 11.54 6.42 51.61
C ASP A 629 10.68 6.80 50.39
N ASN A 630 11.28 7.37 49.34
CA ASN A 630 10.59 7.71 48.09
C ASN A 630 10.72 6.54 47.10
N TYR A 631 9.62 5.83 46.83
CA TYR A 631 9.58 4.75 45.83
C TYR A 631 9.14 5.31 44.46
N LYS A 632 9.93 5.03 43.41
CA LYS A 632 9.57 5.33 42.01
C LYS A 632 9.27 4.02 41.28
N ALA A 633 8.08 3.89 40.70
CA ALA A 633 7.64 2.70 39.96
C ALA A 633 7.46 3.02 38.46
N TRP A 634 7.81 2.04 37.61
CA TRP A 634 7.62 2.10 36.16
C TRP A 634 6.61 1.05 35.72
N TRP A 635 5.74 1.41 34.78
CA TRP A 635 4.63 0.55 34.32
C TRP A 635 4.63 0.42 32.79
N VAL A 636 4.41 -0.79 32.30
CA VAL A 636 4.16 -1.08 30.86
C VAL A 636 2.68 -1.42 30.70
N ILE A 637 1.95 -0.63 29.90
CA ILE A 637 0.57 -0.94 29.54
C ILE A 637 0.62 -1.79 28.26
N PRO A 638 0.20 -3.07 28.28
CA PRO A 638 0.15 -3.89 27.09
C PRO A 638 -0.86 -3.31 26.12
N ASN A 639 -0.50 -3.33 24.83
CA ASN A 639 -1.35 -3.24 23.65
C ASN A 639 -2.78 -2.74 23.92
N PHE A 640 -3.00 -1.43 23.97
CA PHE A 640 -4.37 -0.93 23.87
C PHE A 640 -4.72 -0.78 22.39
N GLU A 641 -5.86 -1.34 22.00
CA GLU A 641 -6.50 -1.04 20.72
C GLU A 641 -7.08 0.38 20.80
N GLU A 642 -6.46 1.33 20.12
CA GLU A 642 -7.04 2.63 19.85
C GLU A 642 -7.86 2.54 18.58
N ARG A 643 -9.18 2.69 18.70
CA ARG A 643 -10.05 2.91 17.54
C ARG A 643 -10.03 4.40 17.23
N ILE A 644 -9.20 4.81 16.27
CA ILE A 644 -9.20 6.19 15.82
C ILE A 644 -10.18 6.31 14.67
N VAL A 645 -11.28 7.02 14.93
CA VAL A 645 -12.33 7.31 13.96
C VAL A 645 -12.02 8.65 13.31
N HIS A 646 -11.76 8.65 12.02
CA HIS A 646 -11.69 9.86 11.20
C HIS A 646 -12.98 9.99 10.41
N SER A 647 -13.67 11.12 10.56
CA SER A 647 -14.85 11.44 9.74
C SER A 647 -14.51 12.61 8.81
N PHE A 648 -14.75 12.40 7.52
CA PHE A 648 -14.61 13.38 6.45
C PHE A 648 -15.99 13.82 5.99
#